data_AF-A0A9P3H206-F1
#
_entry.id   AF-A0A9P3H206-F1
#
_cell.length_a   1.000
_cell.length_b   1.000
_cell.length_c   1.000
_cell.angle_alpha   90.00
_cell.angle_beta   90.00
_cell.angle_gamma   90.00
#
_symmetry.space_group_name_H-M   'P 1'
#
loop_
_entity.id
_entity.type
_entity.pdbx_description
1 polymer ?
#
loop_
_entity_poly.entity_id
_entity_poly.type
_entity_poly.pdbx_seq_one_letter_code
_entity_poly.pdbx_strand_id
1 'polypeptide(L)'
;MPSMASTTATMTAAAPATDASQNHINHKVKIFIPCHYDLSQVETCAPFLDRYGGVVFVYDWNVAKDQITDYYRRQYPDGWVKVVPFSLRNILDSIKHLDHRLERHDNSHPTSSTLVQDASYSSNGSLNSQASSGSNGSQEAKKLHQVVFLLTASMNVDYGTFGLTQKKILDAIKEALPERVRAVNVIGHCMYGCASCSGVEHKVPLYFTRYFNRSLPYTAKDVLALYAANTRLNNHAQTIASGQTKVAHAVLVAPSCGSTSMIAQKSMIQLFHRLEQTGEWKFVWKMHPTSLHLDGYDTTDETGAEQAELENVKFILENFTVTLEEHACLLPFMEAFDVIITDLHSSVPFIATYFTPKVILSYFNDADYGTPERHDDFMNQLTTFVEPHELEGLLQNLPKPKGDPSFFFSQYGHVDGHEDLRFGNLAKWPTEQFEATQPFLYRQSMAQIAHEWKTIYKSMKESNPDDVEGIKNALGFDVKFPLLEGEVDLPKTLPRILPRERRAAGIELRIMSFNIWNGGLSGGQPLEQTANAILASGADVVGLQECSSTVDDITGKRQYMLPELIKFLPGWYYSDQRLRDTSTGSRNPWGVVSKFPIVNTTEMGFGVKIQLNNHRHPEIEPSYHGFPEYQYTNLSESMASASLNGGSSVTHDYSNHYSNHHNQHGQRSNNTRFMYLFNCHLYYFPYQPFQLLKIPYSTQPFLDTAEEAVQSCKEARGEEMDMILRELQETADQEPDVPIFLTGDFNEPSHLDWSPLAVMAGLQPLQVKWPSTETLYKAGLVDLWRAFSGNSASATSPQSAHPHAHTSGSVSLPSATSPPLSSSSNVFTNGTSPLMLDPRDHAELQLIERPGLTWTCLKPETDPTDHYDRIDFIFGLDRESSPIALKEVACKMGEDIGRVGEKNEKICRPWPSDHRAVIATVLL
;
A
#
# COMPACT_ATOMS: atom_id res chain seq x y z
N MET A 1 -33.39 -28.62 -80.35
CA MET A 1 -33.44 -29.93 -79.67
C MET A 1 -32.05 -30.25 -79.13
N PRO A 2 -31.88 -30.85 -77.93
CA PRO A 2 -32.62 -30.67 -76.68
C PRO A 2 -31.71 -30.46 -75.44
N SER A 3 -32.34 -30.02 -74.34
CA SER A 3 -32.14 -30.31 -72.90
C SER A 3 -30.75 -30.57 -72.30
N MET A 4 -30.50 -30.00 -71.11
CA MET A 4 -30.53 -30.78 -69.86
C MET A 4 -30.83 -29.90 -68.64
N ALA A 5 -31.75 -30.40 -67.83
CA ALA A 5 -32.06 -29.95 -66.48
C ALA A 5 -31.62 -31.04 -65.48
N SER A 6 -31.32 -30.60 -64.26
CA SER A 6 -31.42 -31.31 -62.98
C SER A 6 -30.55 -32.55 -62.74
N THR A 7 -29.63 -32.50 -61.77
CA THR A 7 -29.86 -33.13 -60.44
C THR A 7 -28.78 -32.78 -59.42
N THR A 8 -29.25 -32.65 -58.19
CA THR A 8 -28.61 -32.41 -56.88
C THR A 8 -27.42 -33.33 -56.53
N ALA A 9 -26.36 -32.75 -55.98
CA ALA A 9 -25.39 -33.46 -55.14
C ALA A 9 -25.11 -32.63 -53.87
N THR A 10 -25.58 -33.14 -52.74
CA THR A 10 -25.20 -32.76 -51.37
C THR A 10 -23.69 -32.91 -51.18
N MET A 11 -22.98 -31.81 -50.98
CA MET A 11 -21.60 -31.85 -50.47
C MET A 11 -21.63 -31.69 -48.96
N THR A 12 -21.45 -32.81 -48.27
CA THR A 12 -20.93 -32.87 -46.90
C THR A 12 -19.60 -32.12 -46.86
N ALA A 13 -19.54 -31.05 -46.05
CA ALA A 13 -18.29 -30.36 -45.76
C ALA A 13 -17.32 -31.32 -45.06
N ALA A 14 -16.24 -31.66 -45.75
CA ALA A 14 -15.10 -32.32 -45.14
C ALA A 14 -14.45 -31.36 -44.15
N ALA A 15 -14.31 -31.82 -42.90
CA ALA A 15 -13.50 -31.14 -41.89
C ALA A 15 -12.08 -30.92 -42.44
N PRO A 16 -11.48 -29.72 -42.28
CA PRO A 16 -10.08 -29.55 -42.59
C PRO A 16 -9.25 -30.44 -41.67
N ALA A 17 -8.24 -31.09 -42.25
CA ALA A 17 -7.28 -31.89 -41.53
C ALA A 17 -6.67 -31.09 -40.38
N THR A 18 -6.84 -31.59 -39.16
CA THR A 18 -6.21 -31.10 -37.95
C THR A 18 -4.70 -31.29 -38.05
N ASP A 19 -3.96 -30.22 -38.28
CA ASP A 19 -2.53 -30.17 -37.98
C ASP A 19 -2.37 -30.15 -36.46
N ALA A 20 -2.02 -31.30 -35.90
CA ALA A 20 -1.94 -31.61 -34.47
C ALA A 20 -0.65 -31.06 -33.82
N SER A 21 -0.32 -29.78 -34.04
CA SER A 21 0.94 -29.19 -33.55
C SER A 21 0.87 -27.76 -32.99
N GLN A 22 -0.31 -27.15 -32.82
CA GLN A 22 -0.42 -25.94 -31.99
C GLN A 22 -0.49 -26.31 -30.50
N ASN A 23 0.70 -26.48 -29.93
CA ASN A 23 0.98 -26.75 -28.53
C ASN A 23 0.10 -25.94 -27.56
N HIS A 24 -0.59 -26.63 -26.66
CA HIS A 24 -1.15 -26.04 -25.43
C HIS A 24 0.00 -25.52 -24.56
N ILE A 25 0.43 -24.28 -24.77
CA ILE A 25 1.44 -23.64 -23.93
C ILE A 25 0.80 -23.33 -22.57
N ASN A 26 1.19 -24.08 -21.55
CA ASN A 26 0.73 -23.85 -20.17
C ASN A 26 1.65 -22.83 -19.49
N HIS A 27 1.32 -21.54 -19.59
CA HIS A 27 2.10 -20.50 -18.92
C HIS A 27 2.04 -20.64 -17.39
N LYS A 28 3.15 -20.33 -16.72
CA LYS A 28 3.30 -20.40 -15.25
C LYS A 28 3.29 -19.01 -14.63
N VAL A 29 2.25 -18.25 -14.95
CA VAL A 29 2.03 -16.89 -14.42
C VAL A 29 0.79 -16.83 -13.52
N LYS A 30 0.72 -15.79 -12.69
CA LYS A 30 -0.49 -15.33 -12.01
C LYS A 30 -0.85 -13.93 -12.47
N ILE A 31 -2.14 -13.63 -12.53
CA ILE A 31 -2.66 -12.43 -13.17
C ILE A 31 -3.03 -11.40 -12.11
N PHE A 32 -2.46 -10.20 -12.21
CA PHE A 32 -2.74 -9.09 -11.32
C PHE A 32 -3.49 -8.01 -12.09
N ILE A 33 -4.64 -7.57 -11.57
CA ILE A 33 -5.54 -6.67 -12.29
C ILE A 33 -5.83 -5.44 -11.44
N PRO A 34 -5.30 -4.25 -11.78
CA PRO A 34 -5.76 -2.99 -11.21
C PRO A 34 -7.13 -2.63 -11.81
N CYS A 35 -8.18 -2.87 -11.03
CA CYS A 35 -9.57 -2.67 -11.44
C CYS A 35 -10.02 -1.26 -11.07
N HIS A 36 -10.02 -0.39 -12.07
CA HIS A 36 -10.25 1.05 -11.95
C HIS A 36 -11.63 1.48 -12.50
N TYR A 37 -12.35 0.53 -13.09
CA TYR A 37 -13.60 0.76 -13.77
C TYR A 37 -14.62 -0.29 -13.32
N ASP A 38 -15.85 -0.23 -13.81
CA ASP A 38 -16.96 -1.12 -13.42
C ASP A 38 -16.84 -2.56 -13.98
N LEU A 39 -17.95 -3.30 -13.94
CA LEU A 39 -18.04 -4.69 -14.39
C LEU A 39 -17.74 -4.89 -15.89
N SER A 40 -17.72 -3.85 -16.72
CA SER A 40 -17.31 -3.99 -18.13
C SER A 40 -15.87 -4.47 -18.29
N GLN A 41 -14.98 -4.10 -17.36
CA GLN A 41 -13.59 -4.56 -17.34
C GLN A 41 -13.46 -6.08 -17.15
N VAL A 42 -14.47 -6.71 -16.54
CA VAL A 42 -14.49 -8.16 -16.30
C VAL A 42 -14.34 -8.93 -17.61
N GLU A 43 -14.93 -8.48 -18.71
CA GLU A 43 -14.94 -9.24 -19.96
C GLU A 43 -13.55 -9.37 -20.60
N THR A 44 -12.70 -8.36 -20.45
CA THR A 44 -11.30 -8.41 -20.91
C THR A 44 -10.40 -9.18 -19.95
N CYS A 45 -10.76 -9.23 -18.67
CA CYS A 45 -9.91 -9.72 -17.59
C CYS A 45 -10.20 -11.17 -17.17
N ALA A 46 -11.48 -11.54 -17.11
CA ALA A 46 -11.96 -12.87 -16.71
C ALA A 46 -11.37 -14.02 -17.56
N PRO A 47 -11.16 -13.91 -18.88
CA PRO A 47 -10.48 -14.96 -19.65
C PRO A 47 -9.15 -15.39 -19.03
N PHE A 48 -8.35 -14.43 -18.58
CA PHE A 48 -7.06 -14.69 -17.96
C PHE A 48 -7.22 -15.21 -16.52
N LEU A 49 -8.13 -14.63 -15.74
CA LEU A 49 -8.37 -15.07 -14.37
C LEU A 49 -8.91 -16.50 -14.30
N ASP A 50 -9.81 -16.88 -15.20
CA ASP A 50 -10.35 -18.25 -15.31
C ASP A 50 -9.23 -19.28 -15.49
N ARG A 51 -8.25 -18.98 -16.37
CA ARG A 51 -7.15 -19.89 -16.70
C ARG A 51 -6.01 -19.87 -15.68
N TYR A 52 -5.55 -18.68 -15.29
CA TYR A 52 -4.30 -18.53 -14.56
C TYR A 52 -4.50 -18.28 -13.06
N GLY A 53 -5.67 -17.78 -12.65
CA GLY A 53 -5.92 -17.31 -11.30
C GLY A 53 -5.11 -16.05 -11.00
N GLY A 54 -5.37 -15.42 -9.85
CA GLY A 54 -4.77 -14.11 -9.64
C GLY A 54 -5.33 -13.27 -8.51
N VAL A 55 -5.06 -11.98 -8.62
CA VAL A 55 -5.51 -10.97 -7.67
C VAL A 55 -6.08 -9.77 -8.43
N VAL A 56 -7.28 -9.37 -8.06
CA VAL A 56 -7.93 -8.14 -8.49
C VAL A 56 -7.74 -7.11 -7.39
N PHE A 57 -7.13 -5.97 -7.76
CA PHE A 57 -6.90 -4.82 -6.89
C PHE A 57 -7.94 -3.76 -7.22
N VAL A 58 -8.89 -3.54 -6.32
CA VAL A 58 -10.00 -2.59 -6.55
C VAL A 58 -9.61 -1.25 -5.93
N TYR A 59 -9.68 -0.19 -6.73
CA TYR A 59 -9.42 1.17 -6.25
C TYR A 59 -10.50 1.63 -5.26
N ASP A 60 -10.11 2.28 -4.16
CA ASP A 60 -11.06 2.69 -3.11
C ASP A 60 -12.04 3.79 -3.54
N TRP A 61 -11.60 4.65 -4.48
CA TRP A 61 -12.40 5.71 -5.09
C TRP A 61 -13.38 5.17 -6.16
N ASN A 62 -13.24 3.91 -6.59
CA ASN A 62 -14.13 3.33 -7.59
C ASN A 62 -15.54 3.18 -7.00
N VAL A 63 -16.51 3.87 -7.61
CA VAL A 63 -17.91 3.90 -7.16
C VAL A 63 -18.58 2.51 -7.20
N ALA A 64 -18.12 1.61 -8.07
CA ALA A 64 -18.62 0.25 -8.21
C ALA A 64 -17.82 -0.77 -7.38
N LYS A 65 -16.94 -0.34 -6.46
CA LYS A 65 -16.02 -1.24 -5.74
C LYS A 65 -16.70 -2.42 -5.06
N ASP A 66 -17.85 -2.21 -4.43
CA ASP A 66 -18.57 -3.27 -3.70
C ASP A 66 -19.17 -4.28 -4.68
N GLN A 67 -19.76 -3.80 -5.77
CA GLN A 67 -20.32 -4.63 -6.83
C GLN A 67 -19.25 -5.48 -7.53
N ILE A 68 -18.11 -4.87 -7.88
CA ILE A 68 -16.94 -5.56 -8.46
C ILE A 68 -16.44 -6.63 -7.49
N THR A 69 -16.30 -6.26 -6.22
CA THR A 69 -15.80 -7.14 -5.19
C THR A 69 -16.71 -8.34 -4.98
N ASP A 70 -18.01 -8.12 -4.89
CA ASP A 70 -19.00 -9.17 -4.74
C ASP A 70 -19.09 -10.05 -6.00
N TYR A 71 -18.99 -9.47 -7.19
CA TYR A 71 -18.93 -10.23 -8.44
C TYR A 71 -17.77 -11.23 -8.43
N TYR A 72 -16.54 -10.77 -8.20
CA TYR A 72 -15.37 -11.64 -8.23
C TYR A 72 -15.38 -12.68 -7.09
N ARG A 73 -15.85 -12.32 -5.89
CA ARG A 73 -16.00 -13.27 -4.78
C ARG A 73 -17.03 -14.37 -5.08
N ARG A 74 -18.16 -14.01 -5.72
CA ARG A 74 -19.17 -14.99 -6.15
C ARG A 74 -18.66 -15.88 -7.29
N GLN A 75 -17.92 -15.32 -8.23
CA GLN A 75 -17.40 -16.03 -9.40
C GLN A 75 -16.27 -17.01 -9.03
N TYR A 76 -15.47 -16.68 -8.01
CA TYR A 76 -14.33 -17.48 -7.56
C TYR A 76 -14.38 -17.77 -6.05
N PRO A 77 -15.39 -18.53 -5.58
CA PRO A 77 -15.58 -18.81 -4.15
C PRO A 77 -14.50 -19.73 -3.57
N ASP A 78 -13.74 -20.42 -4.43
CA ASP A 78 -12.60 -21.29 -4.08
C ASP A 78 -11.32 -20.49 -3.72
N GLY A 79 -11.35 -19.16 -3.87
CA GLY A 79 -10.19 -18.29 -3.63
C GLY A 79 -9.16 -18.32 -4.76
N TRP A 80 -9.51 -18.89 -5.93
CA TRP A 80 -8.66 -18.89 -7.13
C TRP A 80 -8.31 -17.49 -7.62
N VAL A 81 -9.25 -16.56 -7.41
CA VAL A 81 -9.07 -15.12 -7.57
C VAL A 81 -9.31 -14.47 -6.22
N LYS A 82 -8.38 -13.62 -5.80
CA LYS A 82 -8.54 -12.79 -4.61
C LYS A 82 -8.91 -11.37 -5.01
N VAL A 83 -9.74 -10.73 -4.20
CA VAL A 83 -10.07 -9.32 -4.36
C VAL A 83 -9.58 -8.59 -3.13
N VAL A 84 -8.74 -7.58 -3.34
CA VAL A 84 -8.16 -6.74 -2.27
C VAL A 84 -8.17 -5.28 -2.70
N PRO A 85 -8.15 -4.31 -1.76
CA PRO A 85 -7.98 -2.90 -2.09
C PRO A 85 -6.66 -2.65 -2.83
N PHE A 86 -6.65 -1.71 -3.76
CA PHE A 86 -5.44 -1.28 -4.45
C PHE A 86 -4.54 -0.48 -3.50
N SER A 87 -3.33 -1.00 -3.23
CA SER A 87 -2.26 -0.27 -2.55
C SER A 87 -0.93 -0.95 -2.82
N LEU A 88 0.20 -0.22 -2.70
CA LEU A 88 1.52 -0.84 -2.85
C LEU A 88 1.73 -1.99 -1.85
N ARG A 89 1.33 -1.81 -0.59
CA ARG A 89 1.36 -2.86 0.44
C ARG A 89 0.60 -4.12 0.00
N ASN A 90 -0.64 -3.99 -0.44
CA ASN A 90 -1.45 -5.15 -0.86
C ASN A 90 -0.87 -5.84 -2.10
N ILE A 91 -0.29 -5.09 -3.04
CA ILE A 91 0.40 -5.65 -4.20
C ILE A 91 1.63 -6.46 -3.76
N LEU A 92 2.49 -5.89 -2.92
CA LEU A 92 3.70 -6.56 -2.44
C LEU A 92 3.38 -7.76 -1.55
N ASP A 93 2.35 -7.68 -0.71
CA ASP A 93 1.87 -8.82 0.09
C ASP A 93 1.32 -9.94 -0.80
N SER A 94 0.64 -9.58 -1.88
CA SER A 94 0.16 -10.54 -2.88
C SER A 94 1.33 -11.24 -3.59
N ILE A 95 2.38 -10.51 -3.94
CA ILE A 95 3.63 -11.08 -4.51
C ILE A 95 4.34 -11.98 -3.47
N LYS A 96 4.50 -11.50 -2.23
CA LYS A 96 5.20 -12.21 -1.14
C LYS A 96 4.61 -13.59 -0.87
N HIS A 97 3.30 -13.69 -0.90
CA HIS A 97 2.55 -14.89 -0.51
C HIS A 97 1.89 -15.60 -1.71
N LEU A 98 2.32 -15.29 -2.93
CA LEU A 98 1.76 -15.81 -4.17
C LEU A 98 1.66 -17.34 -4.18
N ASP A 99 2.79 -18.00 -3.88
CA ASP A 99 3.00 -19.45 -3.96
C ASP A 99 2.56 -20.22 -2.71
N HIS A 100 1.77 -19.58 -1.84
CA HIS A 100 1.15 -20.23 -0.68
C HIS A 100 -0.38 -20.16 -0.74
N ARG A 101 -0.95 -19.36 -1.66
CA ARG A 101 -2.33 -18.88 -1.54
C ARG A 101 -3.21 -19.09 -2.78
N LEU A 102 -2.68 -19.54 -3.92
CA LEU A 102 -3.40 -19.53 -5.21
C LEU A 102 -3.25 -20.84 -6.04
N GLU A 103 -3.05 -21.98 -5.40
CA GLU A 103 -3.00 -23.28 -6.10
C GLU A 103 -4.36 -23.97 -6.04
N ARG A 104 -4.91 -24.34 -7.21
CA ARG A 104 -6.02 -25.28 -7.30
C ARG A 104 -5.43 -26.67 -7.13
N HIS A 105 -5.87 -27.41 -6.12
CA HIS A 105 -5.59 -28.84 -6.06
C HIS A 105 -6.29 -29.52 -7.24
N ASP A 106 -5.57 -30.35 -8.00
CA ASP A 106 -6.02 -31.01 -9.24
C ASP A 106 -7.23 -31.98 -9.11
N ASN A 107 -7.96 -31.96 -7.99
CA ASN A 107 -9.05 -32.91 -7.70
C ASN A 107 -10.45 -32.33 -7.89
N SER A 108 -10.71 -31.63 -9.00
CA SER A 108 -12.09 -31.27 -9.38
C SER A 108 -12.36 -31.46 -10.87
N HIS A 109 -12.25 -32.70 -11.33
CA HIS A 109 -13.08 -33.16 -12.45
C HIS A 109 -14.38 -33.73 -11.86
N PRO A 110 -15.57 -33.20 -12.20
CA PRO A 110 -16.82 -33.80 -11.78
C PRO A 110 -17.10 -35.03 -12.66
N THR A 111 -16.67 -36.20 -12.21
CA THR A 111 -17.21 -37.46 -12.71
C THR A 111 -18.47 -37.80 -11.90
N SER A 112 -19.62 -37.65 -12.56
CA SER A 112 -20.81 -38.49 -12.47
C SER A 112 -21.14 -39.17 -11.11
N SER A 113 -22.19 -38.65 -10.46
CA SER A 113 -23.22 -39.38 -9.70
C SER A 113 -22.80 -40.41 -8.63
N THR A 114 -23.06 -40.14 -7.35
CA THR A 114 -24.11 -40.85 -6.58
C THR A 114 -24.36 -40.18 -5.23
N LEU A 115 -25.65 -40.08 -4.89
CA LEU A 115 -26.19 -39.69 -3.59
C LEU A 115 -25.83 -40.73 -2.53
N VAL A 116 -25.25 -40.32 -1.40
CA VAL A 116 -25.53 -40.90 -0.07
C VAL A 116 -25.42 -39.79 0.98
N GLN A 117 -26.51 -39.59 1.73
CA GLN A 117 -26.57 -38.84 2.98
C GLN A 117 -25.73 -39.53 4.05
N ASP A 118 -24.98 -38.80 4.87
CA ASP A 118 -25.15 -38.91 6.32
C ASP A 118 -24.48 -37.78 7.10
N ALA A 119 -25.16 -37.39 8.16
CA ALA A 119 -24.84 -36.32 9.07
C ALA A 119 -24.03 -36.81 10.27
N SER A 120 -23.07 -36.01 10.74
CA SER A 120 -22.86 -35.78 12.18
C SER A 120 -21.81 -34.70 12.42
N TYR A 121 -22.26 -33.59 13.00
CA TYR A 121 -21.45 -32.67 13.78
C TYR A 121 -21.00 -33.36 15.08
N SER A 122 -19.71 -33.35 15.39
CA SER A 122 -19.25 -33.43 16.78
C SER A 122 -17.92 -32.71 16.99
N SER A 123 -17.98 -31.74 17.90
CA SER A 123 -16.90 -31.03 18.58
C SER A 123 -16.01 -31.94 19.44
N ASN A 124 -14.70 -31.73 19.42
CA ASN A 124 -13.84 -31.45 20.58
C ASN A 124 -12.35 -31.81 20.36
N GLY A 125 -11.50 -30.82 20.67
CA GLY A 125 -10.24 -30.91 21.43
C GLY A 125 -9.27 -32.08 21.23
N SER A 126 -8.04 -31.77 20.80
CA SER A 126 -6.88 -31.77 21.71
C SER A 126 -5.61 -31.53 20.88
N LEU A 127 -4.92 -30.43 21.19
CA LEU A 127 -3.51 -30.25 20.87
C LEU A 127 -2.72 -31.34 21.59
N ASN A 128 -1.90 -32.09 20.86
CA ASN A 128 -0.77 -32.77 21.46
C ASN A 128 0.43 -32.69 20.52
N SER A 129 1.42 -31.96 20.99
CA SER A 129 2.76 -31.83 20.46
C SER A 129 3.52 -33.15 20.59
N GLN A 130 4.08 -33.64 19.49
CA GLN A 130 5.33 -34.38 19.56
C GLN A 130 6.27 -33.91 18.47
N ALA A 131 7.39 -33.34 18.92
CA ALA A 131 8.57 -33.09 18.14
C ALA A 131 9.22 -34.42 17.75
N SER A 132 9.53 -34.59 16.48
CA SER A 132 10.52 -35.57 16.01
C SER A 132 11.60 -34.85 15.23
N SER A 133 12.79 -34.87 15.79
CA SER A 133 14.06 -34.41 15.23
C SER A 133 14.49 -35.25 14.02
N GLY A 134 15.03 -34.57 13.01
CA GLY A 134 16.15 -35.09 12.22
C GLY A 134 15.81 -35.83 10.94
N SER A 135 15.75 -35.10 9.83
CA SER A 135 16.30 -35.59 8.56
C SER A 135 16.74 -34.40 7.71
N ASN A 136 17.98 -34.46 7.21
CA ASN A 136 18.53 -33.58 6.19
C ASN A 136 17.55 -33.46 5.01
N GLY A 137 16.77 -32.38 5.00
CA GLY A 137 16.07 -31.94 3.81
C GLY A 137 17.04 -31.10 3.01
N SER A 138 17.59 -31.67 1.94
CA SER A 138 17.99 -30.86 0.79
C SER A 138 16.83 -29.92 0.48
N GLN A 139 17.00 -28.62 0.68
CA GLN A 139 16.04 -27.63 0.20
C GLN A 139 15.98 -27.79 -1.32
N GLU A 140 15.00 -28.54 -1.82
CA GLU A 140 14.58 -28.37 -3.20
C GLU A 140 14.26 -26.89 -3.37
N ALA A 141 14.94 -26.23 -4.30
CA ALA A 141 14.67 -24.84 -4.59
C ALA A 141 13.19 -24.71 -4.95
N LYS A 142 12.43 -23.98 -4.12
CA LYS A 142 10.99 -23.83 -4.33
C LYS A 142 10.79 -23.07 -5.63
N LYS A 143 10.28 -23.75 -6.66
CA LYS A 143 9.88 -23.14 -7.91
C LYS A 143 8.75 -22.13 -7.66
N LEU A 144 8.87 -20.91 -8.18
CA LEU A 144 7.96 -19.79 -7.93
C LEU A 144 7.23 -19.39 -9.19
N HIS A 145 5.99 -18.91 -9.04
CA HIS A 145 5.25 -18.25 -10.10
C HIS A 145 5.74 -16.82 -10.31
N GLN A 146 5.65 -16.37 -11.56
CA GLN A 146 5.79 -14.95 -11.90
C GLN A 146 4.41 -14.30 -12.03
N VAL A 147 4.37 -12.97 -11.87
CA VAL A 147 3.17 -12.16 -11.99
C VAL A 147 3.17 -11.40 -13.31
N VAL A 148 1.99 -11.29 -13.93
CA VAL A 148 1.74 -10.36 -15.02
C VAL A 148 0.62 -9.41 -14.63
N PHE A 149 0.87 -8.10 -14.73
CA PHE A 149 -0.17 -7.09 -14.62
C PHE A 149 -0.91 -6.92 -15.95
N LEU A 150 -2.23 -6.87 -15.90
CA LEU A 150 -3.08 -6.59 -17.07
C LEU A 150 -3.84 -5.28 -16.87
N LEU A 151 -3.55 -4.30 -17.72
CA LEU A 151 -4.11 -2.96 -17.66
C LEU A 151 -5.15 -2.80 -18.77
N THR A 152 -6.33 -2.30 -18.38
CA THR A 152 -7.40 -1.98 -19.33
C THR A 152 -7.58 -0.48 -19.49
N ALA A 153 -6.93 0.34 -18.67
CA ALA A 153 -7.03 1.80 -18.77
C ALA A 153 -6.58 2.29 -20.14
N SER A 154 -7.25 3.30 -20.68
CA SER A 154 -6.84 3.92 -21.95
C SER A 154 -5.44 4.52 -21.83
N MET A 155 -4.62 4.31 -22.86
CA MET A 155 -3.31 4.96 -23.00
C MET A 155 -3.40 6.26 -23.82
N ASN A 156 -4.60 6.65 -24.24
CA ASN A 156 -4.83 7.88 -24.99
C ASN A 156 -4.85 9.09 -24.05
N VAL A 157 -3.92 10.02 -24.28
CA VAL A 157 -3.80 11.27 -23.52
C VAL A 157 -5.04 12.15 -23.60
N ASP A 158 -5.79 12.06 -24.70
CA ASP A 158 -7.01 12.86 -24.90
C ASP A 158 -8.14 12.45 -23.93
N TYR A 159 -8.01 11.27 -23.31
CA TYR A 159 -8.96 10.72 -22.32
C TYR A 159 -8.41 10.78 -20.89
N GLY A 160 -7.35 11.56 -20.68
CA GLY A 160 -6.70 11.75 -19.40
C GLY A 160 -5.41 10.96 -19.24
N THR A 161 -4.73 11.22 -18.13
CA THR A 161 -3.39 10.75 -17.79
C THR A 161 -3.39 9.53 -16.88
N PHE A 162 -4.57 9.10 -16.42
CA PHE A 162 -4.76 7.98 -15.50
C PHE A 162 -4.03 6.73 -15.98
N GLY A 163 -4.31 6.25 -17.19
CA GLY A 163 -3.75 4.98 -17.68
C GLY A 163 -2.23 5.04 -17.87
N LEU A 164 -1.71 6.14 -18.40
CA LEU A 164 -0.27 6.37 -18.53
C LEU A 164 0.43 6.38 -17.17
N THR A 165 -0.16 7.08 -16.18
CA THR A 165 0.36 7.12 -14.81
C THR A 165 0.30 5.73 -14.19
N GLN A 166 -0.83 5.03 -14.28
CA GLN A 166 -1.01 3.65 -13.80
C GLN A 166 0.04 2.70 -14.37
N LYS A 167 0.34 2.82 -15.67
CA LYS A 167 1.37 1.99 -16.30
C LYS A 167 2.75 2.28 -15.73
N LYS A 168 3.15 3.54 -15.60
CA LYS A 168 4.45 3.94 -15.03
C LYS A 168 4.64 3.42 -13.61
N ILE A 169 3.63 3.55 -12.75
CA ILE A 169 3.73 3.08 -11.36
C ILE A 169 3.85 1.55 -11.26
N LEU A 170 3.19 0.80 -12.15
CA LEU A 170 3.29 -0.66 -12.18
C LEU A 170 4.59 -1.14 -12.83
N ASP A 171 5.12 -0.40 -13.82
CA ASP A 171 6.46 -0.65 -14.37
C ASP A 171 7.54 -0.46 -13.30
N ALA A 172 7.42 0.53 -12.41
CA ALA A 172 8.34 0.69 -11.28
C ALA A 172 8.38 -0.54 -10.36
N ILE A 173 7.24 -1.22 -10.14
CA ILE A 173 7.21 -2.49 -9.41
C ILE A 173 7.97 -3.57 -10.17
N LYS A 174 7.76 -3.66 -11.48
CA LYS A 174 8.44 -4.63 -12.35
C LYS A 174 9.95 -4.41 -12.35
N GLU A 175 10.41 -3.17 -12.38
CA GLU A 175 11.84 -2.82 -12.34
C GLU A 175 12.47 -3.14 -10.99
N ALA A 176 11.75 -2.93 -9.89
CA ALA A 176 12.21 -3.29 -8.55
C ALA A 176 12.18 -4.82 -8.29
N LEU A 177 11.32 -5.57 -8.99
CA LEU A 177 11.09 -7.00 -8.78
C LEU A 177 11.10 -7.82 -10.07
N PRO A 178 12.17 -7.77 -10.89
CA PRO A 178 12.18 -8.33 -12.25
C PRO A 178 12.07 -9.86 -12.29
N GLU A 179 12.47 -10.55 -11.20
CA GLU A 179 12.30 -12.00 -11.07
C GLU A 179 10.84 -12.38 -10.75
N ARG A 180 10.10 -11.54 -10.01
CA ARG A 180 8.73 -11.83 -9.55
C ARG A 180 7.66 -11.28 -10.48
N VAL A 181 7.91 -10.13 -11.10
CA VAL A 181 6.96 -9.44 -11.98
C VAL A 181 7.52 -9.49 -13.40
N ARG A 182 6.89 -10.30 -14.24
CA ARG A 182 7.35 -10.55 -15.61
C ARG A 182 7.05 -9.37 -16.53
N ALA A 183 5.82 -8.85 -16.45
CA ALA A 183 5.34 -7.88 -17.41
C ALA A 183 4.17 -7.06 -16.87
N VAL A 184 4.01 -5.87 -17.46
CA VAL A 184 2.88 -4.95 -17.31
C VAL A 184 2.32 -4.78 -18.72
N ASN A 185 1.25 -5.51 -19.02
CA ASN A 185 0.66 -5.61 -20.34
C ASN A 185 -0.60 -4.75 -20.40
N VAL A 186 -0.66 -3.84 -21.38
CA VAL A 186 -1.90 -3.17 -21.75
C VAL A 186 -2.69 -4.13 -22.63
N ILE A 187 -3.92 -4.41 -22.24
CA ILE A 187 -4.88 -5.24 -22.98
C ILE A 187 -6.08 -4.43 -23.46
N GLY A 188 -6.12 -3.13 -23.18
CA GLY A 188 -7.23 -2.23 -23.54
C GLY A 188 -8.55 -2.57 -22.85
N HIS A 189 -9.58 -1.79 -23.16
CA HIS A 189 -10.95 -1.98 -22.65
C HIS A 189 -12.01 -1.96 -23.76
N CYS A 190 -11.61 -1.90 -25.04
CA CYS A 190 -12.52 -1.81 -26.17
C CYS A 190 -11.87 -2.36 -27.45
N MET A 191 -12.68 -2.53 -28.50
CA MET A 191 -12.20 -3.01 -29.81
C MET A 191 -12.10 -1.87 -30.85
N TYR A 192 -11.67 -2.23 -32.05
CA TYR A 192 -11.50 -1.35 -33.20
C TYR A 192 -12.67 -0.37 -33.40
N GLY A 193 -12.32 0.88 -33.75
CA GLY A 193 -13.28 1.96 -33.97
C GLY A 193 -13.68 2.74 -32.72
N CYS A 194 -13.32 2.28 -31.52
CA CYS A 194 -13.55 3.04 -30.29
C CYS A 194 -12.62 4.26 -30.19
N ALA A 195 -13.17 5.43 -29.90
CA ALA A 195 -12.41 6.68 -29.86
C ALA A 195 -11.41 6.77 -28.67
N SER A 196 -11.72 6.14 -27.54
CA SER A 196 -10.84 6.11 -26.37
C SER A 196 -9.67 5.14 -26.53
N CYS A 197 -9.77 4.20 -27.47
CA CYS A 197 -8.69 3.27 -27.79
C CYS A 197 -7.99 3.78 -29.04
N SER A 198 -6.70 4.12 -28.94
CA SER A 198 -5.89 4.61 -30.07
C SER A 198 -5.69 3.61 -31.23
N GLY A 199 -6.46 2.52 -31.29
CA GLY A 199 -6.36 1.43 -32.27
C GLY A 199 -5.14 0.52 -32.07
N VAL A 200 -4.21 0.89 -31.19
CA VAL A 200 -2.92 0.18 -30.97
C VAL A 200 -2.91 -0.66 -29.69
N GLU A 201 -3.93 -0.55 -28.83
CA GLU A 201 -3.87 -1.02 -27.44
C GLU A 201 -3.87 -2.56 -27.31
N HIS A 202 -4.50 -3.30 -28.24
CA HIS A 202 -4.31 -4.75 -28.39
C HIS A 202 -4.88 -5.27 -29.72
N LYS A 203 -4.24 -6.30 -30.29
CA LYS A 203 -4.67 -6.96 -31.54
C LYS A 203 -5.33 -8.33 -31.33
N VAL A 204 -5.73 -8.63 -30.10
CA VAL A 204 -6.33 -9.93 -29.73
C VAL A 204 -7.75 -9.70 -29.20
N PRO A 205 -8.79 -10.33 -29.78
CA PRO A 205 -10.20 -10.07 -29.44
C PRO A 205 -10.63 -10.84 -28.18
N LEU A 206 -10.08 -10.48 -27.02
CA LEU A 206 -10.21 -11.23 -25.75
C LEU A 206 -11.66 -11.49 -25.31
N TYR A 207 -12.59 -10.58 -25.63
CA TYR A 207 -14.03 -10.71 -25.39
C TYR A 207 -14.63 -12.03 -25.87
N PHE A 208 -14.08 -12.62 -26.94
CA PHE A 208 -14.60 -13.84 -27.54
C PHE A 208 -14.22 -15.10 -26.77
N THR A 209 -13.19 -15.05 -25.90
CA THR A 209 -12.65 -16.23 -25.22
C THR A 209 -13.73 -16.98 -24.43
N ARG A 210 -14.43 -16.27 -23.53
CA ARG A 210 -15.47 -16.86 -22.66
C ARG A 210 -16.73 -17.22 -23.44
N TYR A 211 -17.05 -16.47 -24.50
CA TYR A 211 -18.16 -16.77 -25.38
C TYR A 211 -18.00 -18.13 -26.06
N PHE A 212 -16.83 -18.39 -26.67
CA PHE A 212 -16.55 -19.70 -27.32
C PHE A 212 -16.36 -20.84 -26.33
N ASN A 213 -15.73 -20.55 -25.19
CA ASN A 213 -15.57 -21.54 -24.12
C ASN A 213 -16.87 -21.80 -23.34
N ARG A 214 -17.95 -21.06 -23.66
CA ARG A 214 -19.26 -21.14 -22.99
C ARG A 214 -19.16 -20.97 -21.47
N SER A 215 -18.27 -20.07 -21.02
CA SER A 215 -18.06 -19.74 -19.60
C SER A 215 -18.66 -18.39 -19.20
N LEU A 216 -19.42 -17.74 -20.09
CA LEU A 216 -20.25 -16.59 -19.76
C LEU A 216 -21.44 -17.01 -18.86
N PRO A 217 -21.91 -16.13 -17.96
CA PRO A 217 -23.02 -16.45 -17.06
C PRO A 217 -24.40 -16.48 -17.76
N TYR A 218 -24.48 -16.06 -19.02
CA TYR A 218 -25.71 -16.01 -19.82
C TYR A 218 -25.40 -16.24 -21.30
N THR A 219 -26.43 -16.65 -22.04
CA THR A 219 -26.40 -16.92 -23.47
C THR A 219 -27.32 -15.98 -24.24
N ALA A 220 -27.27 -16.01 -25.58
CA ALA A 220 -28.22 -15.27 -26.42
C ALA A 220 -29.68 -15.67 -26.15
N LYS A 221 -29.92 -16.94 -25.78
CA LYS A 221 -31.25 -17.41 -25.40
C LYS A 221 -31.74 -16.75 -24.12
N ASP A 222 -30.86 -16.60 -23.14
CA ASP A 222 -31.20 -15.94 -21.87
C ASP A 222 -31.46 -14.45 -22.09
N VAL A 223 -30.66 -13.80 -22.95
CA VAL A 223 -30.89 -12.41 -23.40
C VAL A 223 -32.29 -12.25 -24.01
N LEU A 224 -32.68 -13.13 -24.94
CA LEU A 224 -34.02 -13.10 -25.55
C LEU A 224 -35.11 -13.34 -24.51
N ALA A 225 -34.93 -14.30 -23.62
CA ALA A 225 -35.89 -14.65 -22.58
C ALA A 225 -36.10 -13.52 -21.56
N LEU A 226 -35.05 -12.74 -21.25
CA LEU A 226 -35.13 -11.66 -20.27
C LEU A 226 -35.60 -10.34 -20.88
N TYR A 227 -35.09 -9.99 -22.06
CA TYR A 227 -35.27 -8.64 -22.62
C TYR A 227 -36.23 -8.60 -23.82
N ALA A 228 -36.54 -9.74 -24.44
CA ALA A 228 -37.32 -9.80 -25.67
C ALA A 228 -38.41 -10.91 -25.67
N ALA A 229 -38.82 -11.39 -24.50
CA ALA A 229 -39.68 -12.58 -24.35
C ALA A 229 -40.98 -12.54 -25.19
N ASN A 230 -41.61 -11.36 -25.28
CA ASN A 230 -42.89 -11.13 -25.93
C ASN A 230 -42.76 -10.47 -27.32
N THR A 231 -41.65 -10.70 -28.01
CA THR A 231 -41.35 -10.06 -29.30
C THR A 231 -41.34 -11.07 -30.45
N ARG A 232 -41.34 -10.59 -31.70
CA ARG A 232 -41.32 -11.44 -32.90
C ARG A 232 -40.07 -12.31 -32.98
N LEU A 233 -38.99 -11.82 -32.39
CA LEU A 233 -37.67 -12.44 -32.35
C LEU A 233 -37.68 -13.75 -31.52
N ASN A 234 -38.44 -13.79 -30.41
CA ASN A 234 -38.51 -14.97 -29.53
C ASN A 234 -39.62 -15.98 -29.93
N ASN A 235 -40.60 -15.56 -30.73
CA ASN A 235 -41.81 -16.34 -31.04
C ASN A 235 -41.79 -17.09 -32.38
N HIS A 236 -40.62 -17.36 -32.97
CA HIS A 236 -40.51 -18.03 -34.27
C HIS A 236 -41.07 -19.46 -34.36
N ALA A 237 -41.60 -20.04 -33.27
CA ALA A 237 -42.11 -21.42 -33.23
C ALA A 237 -43.56 -21.62 -32.73
N GLN A 238 -44.34 -20.59 -32.36
CA GLN A 238 -45.73 -20.80 -31.95
C GLN A 238 -46.73 -20.14 -32.88
N THR A 239 -47.53 -20.99 -33.51
CA THR A 239 -48.64 -20.64 -34.40
C THR A 239 -49.70 -19.86 -33.62
N ILE A 240 -50.12 -18.75 -34.22
CA ILE A 240 -51.15 -17.82 -33.75
C ILE A 240 -52.43 -18.56 -33.36
N ALA A 241 -52.85 -18.44 -32.10
CA ALA A 241 -54.23 -18.68 -31.69
C ALA A 241 -54.68 -17.54 -30.77
N SER A 242 -55.83 -16.95 -31.13
CA SER A 242 -56.51 -15.80 -30.50
C SER A 242 -55.95 -14.42 -30.83
N GLY A 243 -56.85 -13.58 -31.36
CA GLY A 243 -56.52 -12.29 -31.95
C GLY A 243 -56.22 -11.19 -30.93
N GLN A 244 -55.52 -10.18 -31.46
CA GLN A 244 -55.26 -8.85 -30.88
C GLN A 244 -54.14 -8.73 -29.84
N THR A 245 -52.89 -8.94 -30.27
CA THR A 245 -51.76 -8.07 -29.88
C THR A 245 -50.72 -8.03 -31.00
N LYS A 246 -50.40 -6.82 -31.49
CA LYS A 246 -49.33 -6.60 -32.46
C LYS A 246 -48.01 -6.94 -31.77
N VAL A 247 -47.34 -8.01 -32.18
CA VAL A 247 -46.06 -8.42 -31.56
C VAL A 247 -44.97 -7.47 -32.04
N ALA A 248 -44.24 -6.85 -31.11
CA ALA A 248 -43.19 -5.88 -31.40
C ALA A 248 -41.93 -6.51 -32.01
N HIS A 249 -41.21 -5.74 -32.83
CA HIS A 249 -39.83 -6.02 -33.26
C HIS A 249 -38.85 -5.57 -32.19
N ALA A 250 -38.03 -6.50 -31.68
CA ALA A 250 -36.99 -6.17 -30.71
C ALA A 250 -35.76 -5.59 -31.42
N VAL A 251 -35.23 -4.48 -30.90
CA VAL A 251 -34.05 -3.80 -31.42
C VAL A 251 -33.07 -3.59 -30.28
N LEU A 252 -31.82 -3.95 -30.50
CA LEU A 252 -30.74 -3.64 -29.57
C LEU A 252 -30.28 -2.20 -29.81
N VAL A 253 -30.27 -1.38 -28.77
CA VAL A 253 -29.73 -0.01 -28.79
C VAL A 253 -28.51 0.01 -27.88
N ALA A 254 -27.32 0.22 -28.44
CA ALA A 254 -26.04 0.10 -27.74
C ALA A 254 -25.12 1.29 -28.07
N PRO A 255 -25.42 2.49 -27.55
CA PRO A 255 -24.68 3.72 -27.85
C PRO A 255 -23.38 3.84 -27.04
N SER A 256 -22.52 4.78 -27.45
CA SER A 256 -21.43 5.31 -26.63
C SER A 256 -21.95 6.29 -25.56
N CYS A 257 -21.05 6.98 -24.87
CA CYS A 257 -21.35 8.11 -23.99
C CYS A 257 -20.56 9.37 -24.41
N GLY A 258 -20.93 10.53 -23.88
CA GLY A 258 -20.29 11.82 -24.15
C GLY A 258 -21.12 12.73 -25.07
N SER A 259 -20.69 13.99 -25.16
CA SER A 259 -21.40 15.07 -25.88
C SER A 259 -21.66 14.80 -27.36
N THR A 260 -20.86 13.95 -27.99
CA THR A 260 -20.98 13.53 -29.38
C THR A 260 -21.76 12.21 -29.56
N SER A 261 -22.23 11.60 -28.48
CA SER A 261 -22.98 10.35 -28.56
C SER A 261 -24.42 10.56 -29.03
N MET A 262 -25.02 9.50 -29.58
CA MET A 262 -26.44 9.46 -29.88
C MET A 262 -27.30 9.74 -28.64
N ILE A 263 -26.85 9.36 -27.43
CA ILE A 263 -27.61 9.57 -26.20
C ILE A 263 -27.65 11.02 -25.72
N ALA A 264 -26.72 11.86 -26.17
CA ALA A 264 -26.78 13.31 -25.91
C ALA A 264 -27.89 14.00 -26.73
N GLN A 265 -28.40 13.35 -27.79
CA GLN A 265 -29.37 13.94 -28.71
C GLN A 265 -30.82 13.75 -28.24
N LYS A 266 -31.38 14.76 -27.56
CA LYS A 266 -32.76 14.74 -27.02
C LYS A 266 -33.82 14.38 -28.06
N SER A 267 -33.69 14.89 -29.27
CA SER A 267 -34.62 14.60 -30.39
C SER A 267 -34.61 13.12 -30.77
N MET A 268 -33.46 12.45 -30.67
CA MET A 268 -33.32 11.02 -30.92
C MET A 268 -34.02 10.19 -29.85
N ILE A 269 -33.83 10.55 -28.57
CA ILE A 269 -34.48 9.84 -27.44
C ILE A 269 -36.01 9.99 -27.50
N GLN A 270 -36.50 11.18 -27.85
CA GLN A 270 -37.92 11.43 -28.07
C GLN A 270 -38.50 10.61 -29.24
N LEU A 271 -37.73 10.44 -30.32
CA LEU A 271 -38.10 9.57 -31.43
C LEU A 271 -38.24 8.11 -30.99
N PHE A 272 -37.24 7.56 -30.29
CA PHE A 272 -37.31 6.19 -29.77
C PHE A 272 -38.54 5.97 -28.90
N HIS A 273 -38.83 6.92 -28.01
CA HIS A 273 -39.96 6.80 -27.09
C HIS A 273 -41.27 6.79 -27.87
N ARG A 274 -41.45 7.75 -28.79
CA ARG A 274 -42.63 7.82 -29.66
C ARG A 274 -42.81 6.53 -30.48
N LEU A 275 -41.74 5.95 -31.00
CA LEU A 275 -41.79 4.71 -31.77
C LEU A 275 -42.15 3.50 -30.89
N GLU A 276 -41.61 3.39 -29.66
CA GLU A 276 -41.98 2.31 -28.73
C GLU A 276 -43.45 2.38 -28.31
N GLN A 277 -44.00 3.60 -28.14
CA GLN A 277 -45.43 3.79 -27.84
C GLN A 277 -46.38 3.29 -28.94
N THR A 278 -45.89 3.09 -30.18
CA THR A 278 -46.72 2.49 -31.24
C THR A 278 -47.01 1.00 -31.00
N GLY A 279 -46.25 0.34 -30.13
CA GLY A 279 -46.26 -1.11 -29.91
C GLY A 279 -45.67 -1.93 -31.06
N GLU A 280 -45.15 -1.28 -32.12
CA GLU A 280 -44.44 -1.97 -33.21
C GLU A 280 -43.01 -2.33 -32.84
N TRP A 281 -42.40 -1.56 -31.95
CA TRP A 281 -40.99 -1.64 -31.60
C TRP A 281 -40.80 -1.88 -30.11
N LYS A 282 -39.73 -2.59 -29.78
CA LYS A 282 -39.25 -2.76 -28.42
C LYS A 282 -37.75 -2.46 -28.42
N PHE A 283 -37.34 -1.31 -27.85
CA PHE A 283 -35.93 -0.94 -27.78
C PHE A 283 -35.33 -1.45 -26.47
N VAL A 284 -34.30 -2.29 -26.58
CA VAL A 284 -33.54 -2.82 -25.45
C VAL A 284 -32.21 -2.10 -25.39
N TRP A 285 -31.99 -1.35 -24.31
CA TRP A 285 -30.86 -0.45 -24.16
C TRP A 285 -29.72 -1.12 -23.40
N LYS A 286 -28.58 -1.28 -24.09
CA LYS A 286 -27.31 -1.71 -23.52
C LYS A 286 -26.42 -0.47 -23.36
N MET A 287 -26.55 0.17 -22.21
CA MET A 287 -25.87 1.44 -21.91
C MET A 287 -24.37 1.25 -21.71
N HIS A 288 -23.59 2.27 -22.07
CA HIS A 288 -22.22 2.38 -21.58
C HIS A 288 -22.26 2.54 -20.05
N PRO A 289 -21.44 1.81 -19.29
CA PRO A 289 -21.48 1.86 -17.83
C PRO A 289 -21.25 3.25 -17.22
N THR A 290 -20.36 4.10 -17.78
CA THR A 290 -20.20 5.50 -17.33
C THR A 290 -21.54 6.22 -17.22
N SER A 291 -22.44 6.01 -18.19
CA SER A 291 -23.72 6.70 -18.22
C SER A 291 -24.63 6.31 -17.06
N LEU A 292 -24.42 5.14 -16.44
CA LEU A 292 -25.20 4.67 -15.29
C LEU A 292 -24.75 5.32 -13.97
N HIS A 293 -23.61 6.01 -13.94
CA HIS A 293 -23.12 6.76 -12.79
C HIS A 293 -23.69 8.19 -12.79
N LEU A 294 -24.96 8.33 -12.40
CA LEU A 294 -25.70 9.59 -12.50
C LEU A 294 -25.09 10.77 -11.72
N ASP A 295 -24.31 10.49 -10.68
CA ASP A 295 -23.63 11.51 -9.85
C ASP A 295 -22.26 11.92 -10.43
N GLY A 296 -21.81 11.28 -11.51
CA GLY A 296 -20.52 11.52 -12.15
C GLY A 296 -20.53 12.57 -13.26
N TYR A 297 -21.69 13.14 -13.60
CA TYR A 297 -21.83 14.17 -14.62
C TYR A 297 -21.48 15.56 -14.07
N ASP A 298 -20.69 16.33 -14.82
CA ASP A 298 -20.44 17.74 -14.55
C ASP A 298 -21.63 18.59 -15.03
N THR A 299 -22.58 18.80 -14.12
CA THR A 299 -23.75 19.66 -14.37
C THR A 299 -23.41 21.15 -14.45
N THR A 300 -22.15 21.54 -14.24
CA THR A 300 -21.66 22.91 -14.35
C THR A 300 -20.95 23.21 -15.67
N ASP A 301 -20.80 22.21 -16.54
CA ASP A 301 -20.24 22.36 -17.87
C ASP A 301 -20.95 23.49 -18.66
N GLU A 302 -20.15 24.43 -19.17
CA GLU A 302 -20.63 25.60 -19.92
C GLU A 302 -21.33 25.22 -21.23
N THR A 303 -21.00 24.06 -21.82
CA THR A 303 -21.66 23.58 -23.05
C THR A 303 -23.06 23.03 -22.79
N GLY A 304 -23.35 22.62 -21.55
CA GLY A 304 -24.59 21.96 -21.14
C GLY A 304 -24.77 20.56 -21.74
N ALA A 305 -23.76 20.00 -22.40
CA ALA A 305 -23.86 18.72 -23.09
C ALA A 305 -23.96 17.55 -22.10
N GLU A 306 -23.19 17.58 -21.02
CA GLU A 306 -23.26 16.57 -19.95
C GLU A 306 -24.61 16.60 -19.23
N GLN A 307 -25.13 17.78 -18.95
CA GLN A 307 -26.47 17.95 -18.39
C GLN A 307 -27.55 17.37 -19.32
N ALA A 308 -27.45 17.61 -20.63
CA ALA A 308 -28.39 17.08 -21.62
C ALA A 308 -28.33 15.54 -21.70
N GLU A 309 -27.14 14.95 -21.68
CA GLU A 309 -26.98 13.49 -21.60
C GLU A 309 -27.56 12.94 -20.31
N LEU A 310 -27.28 13.53 -19.14
CA LEU A 310 -27.82 13.11 -17.85
C LEU A 310 -29.35 13.08 -17.85
N GLU A 311 -30.00 14.11 -18.39
CA GLU A 311 -31.46 14.17 -18.52
C GLU A 311 -32.00 13.04 -19.42
N ASN A 312 -31.33 12.80 -20.55
CA ASN A 312 -31.71 11.76 -21.49
C ASN A 312 -31.52 10.36 -20.88
N VAL A 313 -30.42 10.12 -20.15
CA VAL A 313 -30.16 8.84 -19.49
C VAL A 313 -31.21 8.57 -18.41
N LYS A 314 -31.53 9.55 -17.57
CA LYS A 314 -32.64 9.42 -16.59
C LYS A 314 -33.94 9.06 -17.28
N PHE A 315 -34.25 9.75 -18.38
CA PHE A 315 -35.43 9.43 -19.18
C PHE A 315 -35.39 8.00 -19.75
N ILE A 316 -34.23 7.54 -20.25
CA ILE A 316 -34.06 6.18 -20.77
C ILE A 316 -34.33 5.14 -19.68
N LEU A 317 -33.72 5.32 -18.50
CA LEU A 317 -33.86 4.42 -17.35
C LEU A 317 -35.31 4.31 -16.87
N GLU A 318 -36.08 5.39 -16.95
CA GLU A 318 -37.48 5.42 -16.54
C GLU A 318 -38.44 4.83 -17.58
N ASN A 319 -38.12 4.92 -18.87
CA ASN A 319 -39.09 4.70 -19.95
C ASN A 319 -38.80 3.49 -20.83
N PHE A 320 -37.62 2.87 -20.73
CA PHE A 320 -37.20 1.78 -21.61
C PHE A 320 -36.71 0.57 -20.83
N THR A 321 -36.55 -0.55 -21.55
CA THR A 321 -35.88 -1.73 -21.01
C THR A 321 -34.38 -1.54 -21.10
N VAL A 322 -33.74 -1.31 -19.96
CA VAL A 322 -32.27 -1.22 -19.84
C VAL A 322 -31.72 -2.54 -19.32
N THR A 323 -30.62 -3.01 -19.92
CA THR A 323 -30.00 -4.29 -19.54
C THR A 323 -29.30 -4.21 -18.19
N LEU A 324 -29.25 -5.33 -17.48
CA LEU A 324 -28.48 -5.46 -16.25
C LEU A 324 -26.97 -5.26 -16.52
N GLU A 325 -26.30 -4.58 -15.59
CA GLU A 325 -24.86 -4.29 -15.67
C GLU A 325 -24.01 -5.58 -15.60
N GLU A 326 -24.45 -6.57 -14.82
CA GLU A 326 -23.82 -7.90 -14.75
C GLU A 326 -23.87 -8.67 -16.08
N HIS A 327 -24.73 -8.25 -17.02
CA HIS A 327 -24.69 -8.75 -18.40
C HIS A 327 -23.72 -7.93 -19.25
N ALA A 328 -22.47 -7.83 -18.81
CA ALA A 328 -21.44 -6.97 -19.39
C ALA A 328 -21.07 -7.33 -20.84
N CYS A 329 -20.85 -8.61 -21.16
CA CYS A 329 -20.50 -9.10 -22.49
C CYS A 329 -21.58 -8.78 -23.56
N LEU A 330 -21.17 -8.07 -24.61
CA LEU A 330 -22.03 -7.72 -25.75
C LEU A 330 -22.34 -8.89 -26.69
N LEU A 331 -21.48 -9.91 -26.76
CA LEU A 331 -21.55 -10.96 -27.78
C LEU A 331 -22.89 -11.74 -27.77
N PRO A 332 -23.45 -12.15 -26.62
CA PRO A 332 -24.77 -12.77 -26.58
C PRO A 332 -25.91 -11.86 -27.07
N PHE A 333 -25.79 -10.53 -26.90
CA PHE A 333 -26.76 -9.57 -27.43
C PHE A 333 -26.62 -9.44 -28.95
N MET A 334 -25.39 -9.38 -29.48
CA MET A 334 -25.16 -9.31 -30.91
C MET A 334 -25.65 -10.58 -31.63
N GLU A 335 -25.46 -11.76 -31.01
CA GLU A 335 -26.02 -13.01 -31.52
C GLU A 335 -27.56 -12.96 -31.54
N ALA A 336 -28.17 -12.52 -30.43
CA ALA A 336 -29.63 -12.53 -30.23
C ALA A 336 -30.42 -11.59 -31.16
N PHE A 337 -29.93 -10.38 -31.44
CA PHE A 337 -30.73 -9.33 -32.12
C PHE A 337 -30.37 -9.17 -33.60
N ASP A 338 -31.38 -9.09 -34.48
CA ASP A 338 -31.19 -8.91 -35.93
C ASP A 338 -31.03 -7.45 -36.38
N VAL A 339 -31.52 -6.51 -35.56
CA VAL A 339 -31.44 -5.06 -35.77
C VAL A 339 -30.71 -4.44 -34.59
N ILE A 340 -29.64 -3.72 -34.90
CA ILE A 340 -28.76 -3.08 -33.92
C ILE A 340 -28.67 -1.59 -34.28
N ILE A 341 -28.90 -0.73 -33.29
CA ILE A 341 -28.71 0.71 -33.38
C ILE A 341 -27.60 1.13 -32.43
N THR A 342 -26.64 1.90 -32.93
CA THR A 342 -25.43 2.33 -32.22
C THR A 342 -24.96 3.66 -32.80
N ASP A 343 -23.87 4.20 -32.30
CA ASP A 343 -23.09 5.27 -32.94
C ASP A 343 -21.69 4.78 -33.31
N LEU A 344 -20.93 5.64 -34.00
CA LEU A 344 -19.57 5.36 -34.47
C LEU A 344 -18.47 5.75 -33.46
N HIS A 345 -18.83 6.28 -32.29
CA HIS A 345 -17.89 6.48 -31.18
C HIS A 345 -17.65 5.19 -30.39
N SER A 346 -18.50 4.19 -30.59
CA SER A 346 -18.44 2.87 -29.96
C SER A 346 -17.69 1.84 -30.82
N SER A 347 -17.11 0.81 -30.20
CA SER A 347 -16.65 -0.40 -30.92
C SER A 347 -17.79 -1.35 -31.29
N VAL A 348 -19.01 -1.08 -30.80
CA VAL A 348 -20.21 -1.91 -31.06
C VAL A 348 -20.45 -2.19 -32.54
N PRO A 349 -20.42 -1.22 -33.49
CA PRO A 349 -20.63 -1.52 -34.90
C PRO A 349 -19.59 -2.51 -35.43
N PHE A 350 -18.33 -2.38 -34.98
CA PHE A 350 -17.27 -3.31 -35.34
C PHE A 350 -17.51 -4.72 -34.77
N ILE A 351 -17.83 -4.83 -33.49
CA ILE A 351 -18.15 -6.12 -32.84
C ILE A 351 -19.33 -6.80 -33.57
N ALA A 352 -20.35 -6.04 -33.94
CA ALA A 352 -21.52 -6.54 -34.66
C ALA A 352 -21.16 -7.13 -36.04
N THR A 353 -20.08 -6.67 -36.70
CA THR A 353 -19.65 -7.23 -37.99
C THR A 353 -19.34 -8.72 -37.92
N TYR A 354 -18.93 -9.24 -36.76
CA TYR A 354 -18.69 -10.68 -36.56
C TYR A 354 -19.97 -11.52 -36.79
N PHE A 355 -21.14 -10.97 -36.43
CA PHE A 355 -22.42 -11.67 -36.51
C PHE A 355 -23.21 -11.34 -37.80
N THR A 356 -22.57 -10.71 -38.78
CA THR A 356 -23.23 -10.34 -40.05
C THR A 356 -23.55 -11.57 -40.91
N PRO A 357 -24.57 -11.50 -41.80
CA PRO A 357 -25.34 -10.32 -42.17
C PRO A 357 -26.38 -9.88 -41.12
N LYS A 358 -26.38 -8.59 -40.76
CA LYS A 358 -27.35 -7.96 -39.84
C LYS A 358 -27.75 -6.56 -40.31
N VAL A 359 -28.79 -5.98 -39.71
CA VAL A 359 -29.14 -4.58 -39.91
C VAL A 359 -28.45 -3.76 -38.82
N ILE A 360 -27.35 -3.10 -39.17
CA ILE A 360 -26.59 -2.23 -38.25
C ILE A 360 -26.82 -0.79 -38.68
N LEU A 361 -27.53 -0.02 -37.84
CA LEU A 361 -27.82 1.39 -38.05
C LEU A 361 -26.90 2.21 -37.13
N SER A 362 -25.99 2.99 -37.70
CA SER A 362 -24.98 3.73 -36.96
C SER A 362 -25.18 5.24 -37.08
N TYR A 363 -25.40 5.90 -35.94
CA TYR A 363 -25.41 7.36 -35.86
C TYR A 363 -24.00 7.89 -36.19
N PHE A 364 -23.94 8.82 -37.14
CA PHE A 364 -22.72 9.50 -37.57
C PHE A 364 -22.83 10.99 -37.24
N ASN A 365 -21.79 11.55 -36.63
CA ASN A 365 -21.57 12.99 -36.57
C ASN A 365 -20.14 13.33 -37.02
N ASP A 366 -19.97 14.52 -37.61
CA ASP A 366 -18.73 15.05 -38.21
C ASP A 366 -17.62 15.35 -37.17
N ALA A 367 -17.66 14.74 -35.98
CA ALA A 367 -16.57 14.85 -35.02
C ALA A 367 -15.29 14.26 -35.65
N ASP A 368 -14.17 14.96 -35.51
CA ASP A 368 -12.91 14.66 -36.19
C ASP A 368 -12.32 13.34 -35.65
N TYR A 369 -12.51 12.23 -36.37
CA TYR A 369 -11.99 10.92 -35.97
C TYR A 369 -10.62 10.67 -36.58
N GLY A 370 -9.73 10.04 -35.80
CA GLY A 370 -8.62 9.29 -36.38
C GLY A 370 -9.20 8.23 -37.33
N THR A 371 -9.05 8.43 -38.63
CA THR A 371 -9.63 7.55 -39.65
C THR A 371 -9.09 6.14 -39.46
N PRO A 372 -9.93 5.15 -39.12
CA PRO A 372 -9.48 3.78 -38.92
C PRO A 372 -8.87 3.19 -40.21
N GLU A 373 -7.90 2.28 -40.11
CA GLU A 373 -7.31 1.62 -41.28
C GLU A 373 -8.39 0.90 -42.11
N ARG A 374 -8.53 1.22 -43.40
CA ARG A 374 -9.63 0.70 -44.26
C ARG A 374 -11.02 1.19 -43.81
N HIS A 375 -11.11 2.46 -43.42
CA HIS A 375 -12.36 3.15 -43.08
C HIS A 375 -13.50 2.88 -44.08
N ASP A 376 -13.25 2.98 -45.38
CA ASP A 376 -14.27 2.74 -46.40
C ASP A 376 -14.83 1.31 -46.35
N ASP A 377 -13.97 0.31 -46.15
CA ASP A 377 -14.38 -1.09 -46.03
C ASP A 377 -15.25 -1.33 -44.80
N PHE A 378 -14.98 -0.61 -43.70
CA PHE A 378 -15.78 -0.62 -42.48
C PHE A 378 -17.13 0.06 -42.69
N MET A 379 -17.14 1.26 -43.25
CA MET A 379 -18.37 2.02 -43.52
C MET A 379 -19.30 1.28 -44.48
N ASN A 380 -18.74 0.52 -45.43
CA ASN A 380 -19.52 -0.34 -46.33
C ASN A 380 -20.31 -1.44 -45.60
N GLN A 381 -19.86 -1.88 -44.42
CA GLN A 381 -20.57 -2.85 -43.58
C GLN A 381 -21.84 -2.27 -42.93
N LEU A 382 -21.93 -0.94 -42.80
CA LEU A 382 -22.89 -0.26 -41.92
C LEU A 382 -23.89 0.59 -42.71
N THR A 383 -25.08 0.81 -42.16
CA THR A 383 -26.00 1.84 -42.65
C THR A 383 -25.93 3.03 -41.71
N THR A 384 -25.52 4.19 -42.19
CA THR A 384 -25.40 5.38 -41.35
C THR A 384 -26.63 6.28 -41.43
N PHE A 385 -26.84 7.07 -40.37
CA PHE A 385 -27.82 8.14 -40.31
C PHE A 385 -27.28 9.28 -39.44
N VAL A 386 -27.75 10.50 -39.68
CA VAL A 386 -27.36 11.70 -38.93
C VAL A 386 -28.58 12.28 -38.23
N GLU A 387 -29.72 12.36 -38.92
CA GLU A 387 -30.89 13.05 -38.39
C GLU A 387 -31.97 12.08 -37.91
N PRO A 388 -32.77 12.43 -36.88
CA PRO A 388 -33.84 11.55 -36.37
C PRO A 388 -34.83 11.10 -37.46
N HIS A 389 -35.16 11.97 -38.42
CA HIS A 389 -36.10 11.64 -39.50
C HIS A 389 -35.53 10.59 -40.47
N GLU A 390 -34.20 10.50 -40.62
CA GLU A 390 -33.54 9.46 -41.42
C GLU A 390 -33.66 8.11 -40.73
N LEU A 391 -33.41 8.06 -39.41
CA LEU A 391 -33.61 6.84 -38.61
C LEU A 391 -35.07 6.37 -38.67
N GLU A 392 -36.03 7.29 -38.53
CA GLU A 392 -37.45 6.97 -38.65
C GLU A 392 -37.78 6.36 -40.03
N GLY A 393 -37.24 6.92 -41.11
CA GLY A 393 -37.41 6.38 -42.46
C GLY A 393 -36.81 4.97 -42.61
N LEU A 394 -35.63 4.74 -42.02
CA LEU A 394 -34.96 3.43 -41.99
C LEU A 394 -35.75 2.39 -41.18
N LEU A 395 -36.37 2.77 -40.07
CA LEU A 395 -37.19 1.85 -39.28
C LEU A 395 -38.53 1.53 -39.96
N GLN A 396 -39.13 2.51 -40.66
CA GLN A 396 -40.33 2.26 -41.47
C GLN A 396 -40.08 1.27 -42.61
N ASN A 397 -38.88 1.31 -43.21
CA ASN A 397 -38.46 0.41 -44.28
C ASN A 397 -37.07 -0.13 -43.99
N LEU A 398 -36.99 -1.16 -43.14
CA LEU A 398 -35.70 -1.74 -42.72
C LEU A 398 -34.84 -2.11 -43.94
N PRO A 399 -33.58 -1.67 -43.98
CA PRO A 399 -32.67 -2.06 -45.04
C PRO A 399 -32.41 -3.56 -44.99
N LYS A 400 -31.96 -4.12 -46.12
CA LYS A 400 -31.55 -5.54 -46.13
C LYS A 400 -30.35 -5.73 -45.20
N PRO A 401 -30.31 -6.83 -44.41
CA PRO A 401 -29.11 -7.21 -43.67
C PRO A 401 -27.91 -7.26 -44.61
N LYS A 402 -26.81 -6.64 -44.20
CA LYS A 402 -25.56 -6.59 -44.97
C LYS A 402 -24.35 -6.79 -44.06
N GLY A 403 -23.18 -6.83 -44.67
CA GLY A 403 -21.90 -7.05 -44.02
C GLY A 403 -21.35 -8.47 -44.23
N ASP A 404 -20.05 -8.62 -44.00
CA ASP A 404 -19.28 -9.86 -44.13
C ASP A 404 -18.35 -10.03 -42.92
N PRO A 405 -18.43 -11.14 -42.16
CA PRO A 405 -17.53 -11.44 -41.05
C PRO A 405 -16.04 -11.48 -41.45
N SER A 406 -15.72 -11.64 -42.74
CA SER A 406 -14.34 -11.57 -43.23
C SER A 406 -13.66 -10.24 -42.92
N PHE A 407 -14.42 -9.14 -42.82
CA PHE A 407 -13.87 -7.85 -42.38
C PHE A 407 -13.34 -7.93 -40.95
N PHE A 408 -14.12 -8.49 -40.02
CA PHE A 408 -13.68 -8.73 -38.64
C PHE A 408 -12.41 -9.59 -38.60
N PHE A 409 -12.40 -10.71 -39.33
CA PHE A 409 -11.25 -11.62 -39.40
C PHE A 409 -10.01 -10.94 -39.98
N SER A 410 -10.18 -10.00 -40.90
CA SER A 410 -9.05 -9.26 -41.47
C SER A 410 -8.36 -8.34 -40.47
N GLN A 411 -9.07 -7.93 -39.41
CA GLN A 411 -8.53 -7.06 -38.36
C GLN A 411 -8.00 -7.84 -37.15
N TYR A 412 -8.71 -8.88 -36.70
CA TYR A 412 -8.40 -9.62 -35.46
C TYR A 412 -8.12 -11.12 -35.63
N GLY A 413 -8.20 -11.65 -36.86
CA GLY A 413 -8.08 -13.07 -37.13
C GLY A 413 -9.31 -13.87 -36.68
N HIS A 414 -9.22 -15.20 -36.81
CA HIS A 414 -10.28 -16.10 -36.36
C HIS A 414 -10.26 -16.29 -34.84
N VAL A 415 -11.46 -16.23 -34.27
CA VAL A 415 -11.73 -16.46 -32.85
C VAL A 415 -12.12 -17.90 -32.60
N ASP A 416 -11.61 -18.49 -31.51
CA ASP A 416 -11.69 -19.92 -31.21
C ASP A 416 -11.73 -20.27 -29.72
N GLY A 417 -11.71 -19.28 -28.81
CA GLY A 417 -11.69 -19.53 -27.36
C GLY A 417 -10.28 -19.66 -26.77
N HIS A 418 -9.23 -19.44 -27.57
CA HIS A 418 -7.82 -19.47 -27.16
C HIS A 418 -7.12 -18.11 -27.30
N GLU A 419 -7.89 -17.02 -27.36
CA GLU A 419 -7.36 -15.66 -27.46
C GLU A 419 -6.41 -15.31 -26.31
N ASP A 420 -6.73 -15.72 -25.08
CA ASP A 420 -5.92 -15.51 -23.88
C ASP A 420 -4.55 -16.20 -23.96
N LEU A 421 -4.49 -17.42 -24.52
CA LEU A 421 -3.25 -18.15 -24.80
C LEU A 421 -2.44 -17.47 -25.92
N ARG A 422 -3.11 -17.07 -27.00
CA ARG A 422 -2.44 -16.35 -28.11
C ARG A 422 -1.85 -15.04 -27.62
N PHE A 423 -2.54 -14.31 -26.75
CA PHE A 423 -2.01 -13.12 -26.10
C PHE A 423 -0.78 -13.43 -25.26
N GLY A 424 -0.84 -14.43 -24.37
CA GLY A 424 0.29 -14.83 -23.53
C GLY A 424 1.54 -15.23 -24.33
N ASN A 425 1.34 -15.92 -25.46
CA ASN A 425 2.41 -16.28 -26.39
C ASN A 425 3.03 -15.07 -27.09
N LEU A 426 2.19 -14.15 -27.61
CA LEU A 426 2.66 -12.90 -28.21
C LEU A 426 3.41 -12.03 -27.20
N ALA A 427 2.93 -12.00 -25.96
CA ALA A 427 3.54 -11.32 -24.83
C ALA A 427 4.76 -12.04 -24.24
N LYS A 428 5.11 -13.24 -24.75
CA LYS A 428 6.25 -14.06 -24.30
C LYS A 428 6.24 -14.32 -22.80
N TRP A 429 5.07 -14.73 -22.29
CA TRP A 429 4.91 -15.13 -20.90
C TRP A 429 5.67 -16.44 -20.62
N PRO A 430 6.25 -16.58 -19.42
CA PRO A 430 7.02 -17.76 -19.04
C PRO A 430 6.14 -19.01 -19.06
N THR A 431 6.72 -20.10 -19.56
CA THR A 431 6.10 -21.43 -19.61
C THR A 431 6.54 -22.31 -18.45
N GLU A 432 7.55 -21.86 -17.70
CA GLU A 432 8.13 -22.57 -16.58
C GLU A 432 8.19 -21.65 -15.36
N GLN A 433 8.07 -22.24 -14.18
CA GLN A 433 8.37 -21.57 -12.92
C GLN A 433 9.89 -21.40 -12.77
N PHE A 434 10.31 -20.42 -11.99
CA PHE A 434 11.72 -20.10 -11.81
C PHE A 434 12.19 -20.37 -10.37
N GLU A 435 13.50 -20.49 -10.19
CA GLU A 435 14.15 -20.51 -8.87
C GLU A 435 14.71 -19.12 -8.59
N ALA A 436 14.29 -18.50 -7.49
CA ALA A 436 14.78 -17.18 -7.13
C ALA A 436 16.27 -17.22 -6.80
N THR A 437 17.03 -16.29 -7.41
CA THR A 437 18.48 -16.19 -7.16
C THR A 437 18.80 -15.28 -5.99
N GLN A 438 17.85 -14.41 -5.62
CA GLN A 438 17.98 -13.44 -4.52
C GLN A 438 16.78 -13.50 -3.57
N PRO A 439 16.96 -13.22 -2.27
CA PRO A 439 15.86 -13.09 -1.34
C PRO A 439 15.02 -11.85 -1.67
N PHE A 440 13.70 -11.95 -1.47
CA PHE A 440 12.80 -10.80 -1.61
C PHE A 440 12.96 -9.83 -0.42
N LEU A 441 13.60 -8.69 -0.64
CA LEU A 441 13.86 -7.64 0.35
C LEU A 441 12.65 -6.70 0.50
N TYR A 442 11.56 -7.22 1.07
CA TYR A 442 10.23 -6.59 1.11
C TYR A 442 10.20 -5.08 1.42
N ARG A 443 10.77 -4.66 2.56
CA ARG A 443 10.74 -3.25 3.00
C ARG A 443 11.59 -2.34 2.11
N GLN A 444 12.72 -2.84 1.59
CA GLN A 444 13.58 -2.09 0.67
C GLN A 444 12.90 -1.90 -0.68
N SER A 445 12.33 -2.96 -1.24
CA SER A 445 11.54 -2.85 -2.48
C SER A 445 10.35 -1.90 -2.30
N MET A 446 9.65 -1.96 -1.16
CA MET A 446 8.55 -1.04 -0.85
C MET A 446 9.02 0.42 -0.80
N ALA A 447 10.12 0.71 -0.09
CA ALA A 447 10.67 2.06 0.01
C ALA A 447 11.07 2.61 -1.37
N GLN A 448 11.81 1.82 -2.14
CA GLN A 448 12.25 2.18 -3.48
C GLN A 448 11.07 2.48 -4.41
N ILE A 449 10.06 1.58 -4.44
CA ILE A 449 8.89 1.75 -5.31
C ILE A 449 8.04 2.96 -4.87
N ALA A 450 7.81 3.15 -3.57
CA ALA A 450 7.06 4.31 -3.07
C ALA A 450 7.75 5.64 -3.42
N HIS A 451 9.07 5.68 -3.34
CA HIS A 451 9.85 6.84 -3.76
C HIS A 451 9.78 7.06 -5.29
N GLU A 452 9.83 5.99 -6.08
CA GLU A 452 9.65 6.09 -7.54
C GLU A 452 8.24 6.57 -7.91
N TRP A 453 7.20 6.09 -7.22
CA TRP A 453 5.82 6.58 -7.40
C TRP A 453 5.69 8.08 -7.11
N LYS A 454 6.36 8.58 -6.07
CA LYS A 454 6.46 10.02 -5.77
C LYS A 454 7.12 10.80 -6.93
N THR A 455 8.21 10.27 -7.50
CA THR A 455 8.90 10.87 -8.65
C THR A 455 8.02 10.89 -9.89
N ILE A 456 7.34 9.77 -10.19
CA ILE A 456 6.38 9.66 -11.29
C ILE A 456 5.25 10.67 -11.12
N TYR A 457 4.65 10.75 -9.92
CA TYR A 457 3.59 11.71 -9.64
C TYR A 457 4.03 13.14 -9.95
N LYS A 458 5.19 13.55 -9.43
CA LYS A 458 5.74 14.90 -9.63
C LYS A 458 5.93 15.19 -11.12
N SER A 459 6.59 14.28 -11.84
CA SER A 459 6.83 14.42 -13.28
C SER A 459 5.53 14.48 -14.09
N MET A 460 4.54 13.66 -13.75
CA MET A 460 3.24 13.65 -14.43
C MET A 460 2.47 14.94 -14.18
N LYS A 461 2.47 15.44 -12.93
CA LYS A 461 1.80 16.69 -12.55
C LYS A 461 2.42 17.88 -13.27
N GLU A 462 3.75 17.94 -13.36
CA GLU A 462 4.46 19.00 -14.09
C GLU A 462 4.17 18.95 -15.59
N SER A 463 4.02 17.75 -16.16
CA SER A 463 3.79 17.58 -17.60
C SER A 463 2.32 17.74 -18.00
N ASN A 464 1.39 17.53 -17.07
CA ASN A 464 -0.06 17.53 -17.32
C ASN A 464 -0.80 18.25 -16.19
N PRO A 465 -0.64 19.58 -16.07
CA PRO A 465 -1.23 20.36 -14.98
C PRO A 465 -2.77 20.37 -14.99
N ASP A 466 -3.39 20.05 -16.13
CA ASP A 466 -4.85 20.11 -16.30
C ASP A 466 -5.58 18.84 -15.85
N ASP A 467 -4.86 17.72 -15.62
CA ASP A 467 -5.44 16.43 -15.18
C ASP A 467 -4.74 15.88 -13.94
N VAL A 468 -4.66 16.69 -12.89
CA VAL A 468 -4.05 16.25 -11.62
C VAL A 468 -4.85 15.13 -10.97
N GLU A 469 -6.17 15.10 -11.16
CA GLU A 469 -7.06 14.11 -10.56
C GLU A 469 -6.87 12.72 -11.16
N GLY A 470 -6.72 12.60 -12.48
CA GLY A 470 -6.36 11.34 -13.13
C GLY A 470 -5.03 10.77 -12.61
N ILE A 471 -4.03 11.63 -12.38
CA ILE A 471 -2.73 11.23 -11.82
C ILE A 471 -2.90 10.72 -10.38
N LYS A 472 -3.68 11.42 -9.56
CA LYS A 472 -3.93 11.05 -8.16
C LYS A 472 -4.70 9.73 -8.06
N ASN A 473 -5.75 9.57 -8.86
CA ASN A 473 -6.54 8.35 -8.92
C ASN A 473 -5.70 7.13 -9.31
N ALA A 474 -4.72 7.29 -10.20
CA ALA A 474 -3.82 6.20 -10.59
C ALA A 474 -3.00 5.64 -9.42
N LEU A 475 -2.60 6.49 -8.46
CA LEU A 475 -1.88 6.08 -7.24
C LEU A 475 -2.75 5.26 -6.27
N GLY A 476 -4.05 5.53 -6.28
CA GLY A 476 -5.07 4.68 -5.66
C GLY A 476 -5.35 4.85 -4.17
N PHE A 477 -5.11 6.03 -3.62
CA PHE A 477 -5.53 6.41 -2.27
C PHE A 477 -6.34 7.72 -2.32
N ASP A 478 -7.28 7.88 -1.37
CA ASP A 478 -8.18 9.04 -1.30
C ASP A 478 -7.35 10.35 -1.19
N VAL A 479 -7.59 11.26 -2.12
CA VAL A 479 -6.80 12.48 -2.30
C VAL A 479 -7.23 13.61 -1.37
N LYS A 480 -8.01 13.33 -0.32
CA LYS A 480 -8.43 14.31 0.69
C LYS A 480 -7.29 14.88 1.55
N PHE A 481 -6.05 14.66 1.16
CA PHE A 481 -4.89 15.19 1.85
C PHE A 481 -4.13 16.15 0.94
N PRO A 482 -3.66 17.29 1.48
CA PRO A 482 -2.77 18.24 0.78
C PRO A 482 -1.35 17.65 0.58
N LEU A 483 -1.24 16.35 0.30
CA LEU A 483 0.01 15.61 0.15
C LEU A 483 0.91 16.18 -0.95
N LEU A 484 0.34 16.93 -1.89
CA LEU A 484 0.96 17.21 -3.19
C LEU A 484 0.80 18.67 -3.65
N GLU A 485 0.18 19.53 -2.82
CA GLU A 485 0.04 20.96 -3.08
C GLU A 485 0.87 21.73 -2.05
N GLY A 486 2.06 22.13 -2.46
CA GLY A 486 3.02 22.85 -1.62
C GLY A 486 4.44 22.33 -1.84
N GLU A 487 5.16 23.00 -2.72
CA GLU A 487 6.59 22.81 -2.96
C GLU A 487 7.45 22.83 -1.69
N VAL A 488 8.47 21.97 -1.70
CA VAL A 488 9.81 22.23 -1.15
C VAL A 488 9.84 22.69 0.31
N ASP A 489 9.24 21.90 1.18
CA ASP A 489 9.72 21.66 2.54
C ASP A 489 8.87 20.49 3.09
N LEU A 490 9.28 19.24 2.82
CA LEU A 490 9.23 18.29 3.94
C LEU A 490 9.88 19.08 5.07
N PRO A 491 9.19 19.28 6.21
CA PRO A 491 9.61 20.26 7.18
C PRO A 491 11.05 19.95 7.62
N LYS A 492 11.63 20.77 8.47
CA LYS A 492 12.96 20.53 9.10
C LYS A 492 12.95 19.25 9.99
N THR A 493 12.55 18.12 9.41
CA THR A 493 11.93 16.88 9.90
C THR A 493 12.37 15.71 9.03
N LEU A 494 13.50 15.81 8.32
CA LEU A 494 14.26 14.60 8.02
C LEU A 494 14.95 14.17 9.32
N PRO A 495 15.27 12.88 9.49
CA PRO A 495 16.21 12.46 10.51
C PRO A 495 17.42 13.39 10.53
N ARG A 496 17.67 14.08 11.66
CA ARG A 496 18.90 14.88 11.80
C ARG A 496 20.07 13.90 11.81
N ILE A 497 20.88 13.92 10.76
CA ILE A 497 22.07 13.06 10.66
C ILE A 497 23.15 13.65 11.54
N LEU A 498 23.64 12.87 12.51
CA LEU A 498 24.77 13.28 13.35
C LEU A 498 26.09 13.11 12.57
N PRO A 499 27.01 14.10 12.56
CA PRO A 499 28.25 14.01 11.78
C PRO A 499 29.15 12.84 12.21
N ARG A 500 29.55 11.99 11.26
CA ARG A 500 30.42 10.82 11.51
C ARG A 500 31.82 11.18 12.02
N GLU A 501 32.29 12.39 11.74
CA GLU A 501 33.66 12.85 12.04
C GLU A 501 33.85 13.25 13.52
N ARG A 502 32.77 13.37 14.32
CA ARG A 502 32.84 13.66 15.77
C ARG A 502 33.34 12.47 16.63
N ARG A 503 34.03 11.49 16.03
CA ARG A 503 34.64 10.34 16.73
C ARG A 503 35.95 10.74 17.41
N ALA A 504 35.88 11.56 18.44
CA ALA A 504 36.99 11.79 19.35
C ALA A 504 36.94 10.80 20.54
N ALA A 505 38.07 10.63 21.24
CA ALA A 505 38.20 9.75 22.40
C ALA A 505 37.24 10.16 23.54
N GLY A 506 36.11 9.45 23.63
CA GLY A 506 35.02 9.69 24.59
C GLY A 506 34.61 8.43 25.36
N ILE A 507 33.69 8.59 26.32
CA ILE A 507 33.06 7.46 27.02
C ILE A 507 31.99 6.89 26.09
N GLU A 508 32.10 5.59 25.78
CA GLU A 508 31.02 4.87 25.11
C GLU A 508 29.90 4.57 26.10
N LEU A 509 28.67 4.89 25.73
CA LEU A 509 27.48 4.70 26.55
C LEU A 509 26.37 4.03 25.73
N ARG A 510 25.77 2.98 26.30
CA ARG A 510 24.57 2.34 25.74
C ARG A 510 23.36 2.78 26.56
N ILE A 511 22.47 3.53 25.92
CA ILE A 511 21.22 4.02 26.51
C ILE A 511 20.08 3.14 25.99
N MET A 512 19.15 2.76 26.86
CA MET A 512 17.99 1.94 26.52
C MET A 512 16.69 2.62 26.97
N SER A 513 15.66 2.60 26.12
CA SER A 513 14.27 2.86 26.51
C SER A 513 13.54 1.52 26.57
N PHE A 514 12.83 1.24 27.66
CA PHE A 514 12.18 -0.04 27.86
C PHE A 514 10.89 0.07 28.67
N ASN A 515 9.76 -0.03 27.98
CA ASN A 515 8.47 -0.29 28.62
C ASN A 515 8.46 -1.75 29.12
N ILE A 516 8.31 -1.93 30.44
CA ILE A 516 8.33 -3.26 31.07
C ILE A 516 6.94 -3.87 31.26
N TRP A 517 5.89 -3.25 30.74
CA TRP A 517 4.49 -3.70 30.75
C TRP A 517 3.95 -4.09 32.13
N ASN A 518 3.17 -3.19 32.74
CA ASN A 518 2.57 -3.40 34.07
C ASN A 518 3.55 -3.95 35.12
N GLY A 519 4.71 -3.29 35.23
CA GLY A 519 5.72 -3.55 36.24
C GLY A 519 6.58 -4.79 35.97
N GLY A 520 6.60 -5.31 34.74
CA GLY A 520 7.40 -6.50 34.38
C GLY A 520 6.67 -7.83 34.56
N LEU A 521 5.38 -7.82 34.87
CA LEU A 521 4.64 -9.03 35.27
C LEU A 521 3.58 -9.49 34.27
N SER A 522 3.04 -8.60 33.42
CA SER A 522 1.95 -8.96 32.49
C SER A 522 2.37 -9.91 31.37
N GLY A 523 3.67 -10.03 31.08
CA GLY A 523 4.20 -11.05 30.18
C GLY A 523 4.14 -12.48 30.73
N GLY A 524 3.64 -12.68 31.96
CA GLY A 524 3.60 -13.97 32.65
C GLY A 524 4.98 -14.50 33.08
N GLN A 525 6.03 -13.70 32.88
CA GLN A 525 7.40 -14.02 33.26
C GLN A 525 7.70 -13.52 34.68
N PRO A 526 8.64 -14.15 35.41
CA PRO A 526 9.12 -13.59 36.66
C PRO A 526 9.84 -12.26 36.40
N LEU A 527 9.82 -11.35 37.38
CA LEU A 527 10.48 -10.04 37.29
C LEU A 527 12.00 -10.13 37.00
N GLU A 528 12.63 -11.23 37.41
CA GLU A 528 14.01 -11.57 37.06
C GLU A 528 14.24 -11.59 35.53
N GLN A 529 13.25 -11.99 34.74
CA GLN A 529 13.37 -12.00 33.29
C GLN A 529 13.46 -10.59 32.70
N THR A 530 12.78 -9.60 33.31
CA THR A 530 12.94 -8.19 32.96
C THR A 530 14.36 -7.70 33.26
N ALA A 531 14.93 -8.10 34.39
CA ALA A 531 16.34 -7.83 34.70
C ALA A 531 17.29 -8.53 33.71
N ASN A 532 17.02 -9.78 33.33
CA ASN A 532 17.80 -10.51 32.33
C ASN A 532 17.78 -9.81 30.96
N ALA A 533 16.63 -9.27 30.54
CA ALA A 533 16.53 -8.48 29.32
C ALA A 533 17.42 -7.21 29.37
N ILE A 534 17.40 -6.49 30.50
CA ILE A 534 18.27 -5.33 30.74
C ILE A 534 19.75 -5.73 30.69
N LEU A 535 20.14 -6.81 31.36
CA LEU A 535 21.53 -7.28 31.38
C LEU A 535 22.00 -7.74 29.98
N ALA A 536 21.19 -8.54 29.29
CA ALA A 536 21.47 -9.05 27.94
C ALA A 536 21.52 -7.94 26.88
N SER A 537 20.81 -6.83 27.10
CA SER A 537 20.89 -5.65 26.23
C SER A 537 22.30 -5.03 26.22
N GLY A 538 23.08 -5.24 27.29
CA GLY A 538 24.34 -4.57 27.53
C GLY A 538 24.19 -3.08 27.85
N ALA A 539 22.98 -2.56 28.04
CA ALA A 539 22.75 -1.16 28.39
C ALA A 539 23.55 -0.75 29.64
N ASP A 540 23.89 0.53 29.70
CA ASP A 540 24.60 1.15 30.81
C ASP A 540 23.69 2.10 31.59
N VAL A 541 22.69 2.68 30.92
CA VAL A 541 21.58 3.45 31.52
C VAL A 541 20.28 3.05 30.83
N VAL A 542 19.21 2.85 31.61
CA VAL A 542 17.89 2.47 31.10
C VAL A 542 16.81 3.39 31.69
N GLY A 543 16.01 4.00 30.82
CA GLY A 543 14.73 4.57 31.21
C GLY A 543 13.65 3.50 31.10
N LEU A 544 12.96 3.23 32.22
CA LEU A 544 11.93 2.22 32.35
C LEU A 544 10.55 2.87 32.37
N GLN A 545 9.62 2.36 31.58
CA GLN A 545 8.22 2.79 31.54
C GLN A 545 7.31 1.72 32.11
N GLU A 546 6.09 2.09 32.50
CA GLU A 546 5.11 1.20 33.12
C GLU A 546 5.58 0.42 34.37
N CYS A 547 6.27 1.07 35.29
CA CYS A 547 6.89 0.44 36.45
C CYS A 547 5.92 0.02 37.58
N SER A 548 4.61 -0.10 37.34
CA SER A 548 3.66 -0.58 38.35
C SER A 548 2.79 -1.72 37.88
N SER A 549 2.48 -2.66 38.77
CA SER A 549 1.61 -3.80 38.51
C SER A 549 0.38 -3.79 39.41
N THR A 550 -0.72 -4.38 38.97
CA THR A 550 -1.92 -4.60 39.81
C THR A 550 -1.62 -5.74 40.79
N VAL A 551 -1.83 -5.48 42.07
CA VAL A 551 -1.59 -6.45 43.17
C VAL A 551 -2.87 -6.86 43.91
N ASP A 552 -3.99 -6.23 43.56
CA ASP A 552 -5.32 -6.59 44.02
C ASP A 552 -6.33 -6.29 42.90
N ASP A 553 -6.85 -7.35 42.28
CA ASP A 553 -7.80 -7.25 41.17
C ASP A 553 -9.18 -6.75 41.61
N ILE A 554 -9.53 -6.87 42.89
CA ILE A 554 -10.83 -6.46 43.44
C ILE A 554 -10.81 -4.95 43.73
N THR A 555 -9.72 -4.45 44.31
CA THR A 555 -9.60 -3.03 44.65
C THR A 555 -8.91 -2.22 43.55
N GLY A 556 -8.33 -2.87 42.54
CA GLY A 556 -7.49 -2.23 41.53
C GLY A 556 -6.20 -1.64 42.11
N LYS A 557 -5.75 -2.12 43.28
CA LYS A 557 -4.56 -1.54 43.95
C LYS A 557 -3.32 -1.90 43.14
N ARG A 558 -2.44 -0.90 42.95
CA ARG A 558 -1.20 -1.06 42.19
C ARG A 558 0.03 -0.92 43.09
N GLN A 559 1.06 -1.70 42.79
CA GLN A 559 2.35 -1.66 43.46
C GLN A 559 3.41 -1.15 42.47
N TYR A 560 4.28 -0.26 42.95
CA TYR A 560 5.48 0.14 42.21
C TYR A 560 6.54 -0.97 42.28
N MET A 561 7.00 -1.43 41.12
CA MET A 561 7.81 -2.63 40.99
C MET A 561 9.32 -2.35 40.85
N LEU A 562 9.74 -1.09 40.65
CA LEU A 562 11.17 -0.78 40.48
C LEU A 562 12.04 -1.21 41.69
N PRO A 563 11.62 -1.02 42.96
CA PRO A 563 12.36 -1.51 44.13
C PRO A 563 12.47 -3.04 44.20
N GLU A 564 11.55 -3.76 43.56
CA GLU A 564 11.62 -5.22 43.45
C GLU A 564 12.53 -5.64 42.29
N LEU A 565 12.47 -4.92 41.16
CA LEU A 565 13.31 -5.18 39.99
C LEU A 565 14.80 -4.97 40.31
N ILE A 566 15.15 -3.92 41.07
CA ILE A 566 16.55 -3.60 41.37
C ILE A 566 17.26 -4.69 42.18
N LYS A 567 16.51 -5.53 42.91
CA LYS A 567 17.07 -6.69 43.64
C LYS A 567 17.73 -7.70 42.70
N PHE A 568 17.34 -7.71 41.42
CA PHE A 568 17.91 -8.56 40.38
C PHE A 568 18.97 -7.84 39.51
N LEU A 569 19.30 -6.59 39.83
CA LEU A 569 20.32 -5.79 39.16
C LEU A 569 21.39 -5.32 40.17
N PRO A 570 22.16 -6.25 40.77
CA PRO A 570 23.14 -5.89 41.79
C PRO A 570 24.16 -4.88 41.26
N GLY A 571 24.44 -3.84 42.05
CA GLY A 571 25.38 -2.76 41.70
C GLY A 571 24.82 -1.68 40.77
N TRP A 572 23.54 -1.75 40.39
CA TRP A 572 22.87 -0.65 39.68
C TRP A 572 22.27 0.36 40.66
N TYR A 573 22.32 1.62 40.26
CA TYR A 573 21.61 2.73 40.88
C TYR A 573 20.22 2.83 40.26
N TYR A 574 19.25 3.30 41.03
CA TYR A 574 17.92 3.63 40.49
C TYR A 574 17.43 4.97 41.03
N SER A 575 16.63 5.66 40.23
CA SER A 575 15.84 6.80 40.65
C SER A 575 14.39 6.46 40.46
N ASP A 576 13.66 6.55 41.57
CA ASP A 576 12.21 6.49 41.58
C ASP A 576 11.68 7.88 41.22
N GLN A 577 11.25 8.03 39.97
CA GLN A 577 10.72 9.29 39.46
C GLN A 577 9.24 9.44 39.82
N ARG A 578 8.88 9.08 41.06
CA ARG A 578 7.52 8.99 41.62
C ARG A 578 6.59 10.01 40.99
N LEU A 579 5.48 9.51 40.45
CA LEU A 579 4.38 10.33 39.99
C LEU A 579 3.92 11.25 41.14
N ARG A 580 3.89 12.56 40.91
CA ARG A 580 3.01 13.43 41.69
C ARG A 580 1.56 12.99 41.39
N ASP A 581 0.69 13.01 42.39
CA ASP A 581 -0.76 12.90 42.16
C ASP A 581 -1.18 14.02 41.20
N THR A 582 -1.39 13.67 39.93
CA THR A 582 -1.99 14.58 38.95
C THR A 582 -3.48 14.29 38.85
N SER A 583 -4.27 15.30 38.52
CA SER A 583 -5.74 15.28 38.58
C SER A 583 -6.45 14.34 37.58
N THR A 584 -5.71 13.51 36.84
CA THR A 584 -6.23 12.67 35.75
C THR A 584 -5.79 11.19 35.88
N GLY A 585 -6.33 10.49 36.89
CA GLY A 585 -6.32 9.03 36.98
C GLY A 585 -5.00 8.35 37.39
N SER A 586 -5.06 7.04 37.66
CA SER A 586 -3.90 6.23 38.08
C SER A 586 -2.91 6.00 36.93
N ARG A 587 -1.93 6.88 36.77
CA ARG A 587 -0.83 6.73 35.79
C ARG A 587 0.10 5.58 36.18
N ASN A 588 0.69 4.88 35.19
CA ASN A 588 1.80 3.95 35.47
C ASN A 588 3.07 4.79 35.70
N PRO A 589 3.74 4.68 36.86
CA PRO A 589 4.99 5.37 37.12
C PRO A 589 6.10 4.85 36.21
N TRP A 590 7.16 5.64 36.07
CA TRP A 590 8.39 5.29 35.35
C TRP A 590 9.59 5.43 36.29
N GLY A 591 10.79 5.13 35.80
CA GLY A 591 12.02 5.34 36.57
C GLY A 591 13.27 5.14 35.74
N VAL A 592 14.43 5.42 36.32
CA VAL A 592 15.73 5.24 35.66
C VAL A 592 16.57 4.26 36.46
N VAL A 593 17.25 3.34 35.77
CA VAL A 593 18.33 2.54 36.34
C VAL A 593 19.65 2.80 35.62
N SER A 594 20.76 2.80 36.34
CA SER A 594 22.08 3.11 35.81
C SER A 594 23.19 2.29 36.45
N LYS A 595 24.19 1.88 35.67
CA LYS A 595 25.47 1.36 36.20
C LYS A 595 26.34 2.43 36.84
N PHE A 596 25.99 3.70 36.62
CA PHE A 596 26.71 4.86 37.12
C PHE A 596 25.90 5.54 38.23
N PRO A 597 26.56 6.21 39.21
CA PRO A 597 25.85 6.88 40.28
C PRO A 597 24.90 7.95 39.76
N ILE A 598 23.65 7.87 40.22
CA ILE A 598 22.66 8.94 40.09
C ILE A 598 22.89 9.90 41.26
N VAL A 599 23.26 11.14 40.95
CA VAL A 599 23.72 12.11 41.96
C VAL A 599 22.72 13.24 42.22
N ASN A 600 21.76 13.44 41.31
CA ASN A 600 20.70 14.42 41.48
C ASN A 600 19.47 14.06 40.62
N THR A 601 18.32 14.65 40.95
CA THR A 601 17.10 14.62 40.14
C THR A 601 16.62 16.06 39.93
N THR A 602 16.03 16.35 38.78
CA THR A 602 15.46 17.67 38.46
C THR A 602 14.24 17.98 39.33
N GLU A 603 13.82 19.26 39.38
CA GLU A 603 12.80 19.75 40.31
C GLU A 603 11.43 19.05 40.18
N MET A 604 11.00 18.82 38.95
CA MET A 604 9.76 18.13 38.59
C MET A 604 9.95 16.61 38.56
N GLY A 605 11.18 16.12 38.56
CA GLY A 605 11.49 14.70 38.65
C GLY A 605 11.70 14.00 37.30
N PHE A 606 11.57 14.67 36.15
CA PHE A 606 11.67 14.01 34.85
C PHE A 606 13.11 13.64 34.47
N GLY A 607 14.10 14.41 34.91
CA GLY A 607 15.51 14.23 34.61
C GLY A 607 16.33 13.73 35.79
N VAL A 608 17.30 12.85 35.54
CA VAL A 608 18.30 12.42 36.54
C VAL A 608 19.70 12.75 36.08
N LYS A 609 20.52 13.28 36.99
CA LYS A 609 21.93 13.59 36.75
C LYS A 609 22.79 12.38 37.11
N ILE A 610 23.58 11.92 36.15
CA ILE A 610 24.41 10.71 36.26
C ILE A 610 25.89 11.08 36.15
N GLN A 611 26.72 10.56 37.05
CA GLN A 611 28.16 10.81 37.09
C GLN A 611 28.95 9.72 36.34
N LEU A 612 29.59 10.05 35.21
CA LEU A 612 30.19 9.08 34.28
C LEU A 612 31.64 8.68 34.61
N ASN A 613 32.30 9.39 35.52
CA ASN A 613 33.73 9.21 35.81
C ASN A 613 34.05 8.07 36.76
N ASN A 614 33.06 7.61 37.51
CA ASN A 614 33.23 6.49 38.42
C ASN A 614 33.30 5.21 37.59
N HIS A 615 34.09 4.23 38.05
CA HIS A 615 34.19 2.94 37.37
C HIS A 615 32.78 2.41 37.11
N ARG A 616 32.48 2.00 35.86
CA ARG A 616 31.37 1.07 35.59
C ARG A 616 31.49 -0.03 36.62
N HIS A 617 30.44 -0.27 37.41
CA HIS A 617 30.56 -1.22 38.48
C HIS A 617 31.09 -2.56 37.95
N PRO A 618 32.17 -3.14 38.50
CA PRO A 618 32.51 -4.53 38.23
C PRO A 618 31.32 -5.43 38.65
N GLU A 619 31.18 -6.64 38.10
CA GLU A 619 30.07 -7.59 38.36
C GLU A 619 29.98 -8.11 39.83
N ILE A 620 30.34 -7.31 40.83
CA ILE A 620 30.34 -7.67 42.25
C ILE A 620 29.76 -6.49 43.02
N GLU A 621 28.88 -6.75 43.99
CA GLU A 621 28.14 -5.75 44.78
C GLU A 621 28.99 -4.62 45.42
N PRO A 622 28.48 -3.37 45.43
CA PRO A 622 28.84 -2.37 46.43
C PRO A 622 27.65 -2.08 47.37
N SER A 623 28.01 -1.57 48.55
CA SER A 623 27.15 -1.24 49.68
C SER A 623 26.13 -0.14 49.40
N TYR A 624 24.89 -0.42 49.83
CA TYR A 624 23.73 0.48 49.93
C TYR A 624 24.08 1.86 50.51
N HIS A 625 23.73 2.92 49.77
CA HIS A 625 23.57 4.28 50.31
C HIS A 625 22.10 4.70 50.15
N GLY A 626 21.24 4.26 51.06
CA GLY A 626 19.93 4.88 51.23
C GLY A 626 20.12 6.32 51.73
N PHE A 627 19.52 7.28 51.03
CA PHE A 627 19.33 8.61 51.60
C PHE A 627 18.28 8.52 52.73
N PRO A 628 18.50 9.17 53.89
CA PRO A 628 17.64 9.03 55.05
C PRO A 628 16.24 9.61 54.79
N GLU A 629 15.24 8.84 55.24
CA GLU A 629 13.80 9.06 55.09
C GLU A 629 13.23 10.25 55.89
N TYR A 630 14.04 11.21 56.32
CA TYR A 630 13.60 12.34 57.16
C TYR A 630 14.19 13.66 56.66
N GLN A 631 13.45 14.34 55.78
CA GLN A 631 13.28 15.81 55.78
C GLN A 631 12.29 16.21 54.67
N TYR A 632 11.00 15.96 54.89
CA TYR A 632 9.95 16.76 54.25
C TYR A 632 8.93 17.12 55.33
N THR A 633 8.95 18.39 55.72
CA THR A 633 7.91 18.99 56.56
C THR A 633 6.58 18.93 55.81
N ASN A 634 5.57 18.36 56.47
CA ASN A 634 4.17 18.45 56.05
C ASN A 634 3.80 19.92 55.81
N LEU A 635 3.60 20.31 54.55
CA LEU A 635 2.89 21.54 54.21
C LEU A 635 1.39 21.24 54.18
N SER A 636 0.85 20.96 55.36
CA SER A 636 -0.55 21.18 55.66
C SER A 636 -0.58 21.83 57.04
N GLU A 637 -1.13 23.04 57.12
CA GLU A 637 -1.29 23.90 58.30
C GLU A 637 -0.13 24.87 58.61
N SER A 638 -0.15 26.06 58.01
CA SER A 638 -0.34 27.32 58.76
C SER A 638 -0.21 28.55 57.85
N MET A 639 -1.34 29.06 57.37
CA MET A 639 -1.47 30.51 57.15
C MET A 639 -1.72 31.15 58.52
N ALA A 640 -0.70 31.77 59.13
CA ALA A 640 -0.86 32.87 60.09
C ALA A 640 0.50 33.47 60.51
N SER A 641 0.61 34.80 60.39
CA SER A 641 1.59 35.73 61.03
C SER A 641 3.09 35.54 60.70
N ALA A 642 3.73 36.41 59.91
CA ALA A 642 4.20 37.77 60.20
C ALA A 642 5.56 37.87 60.95
N SER A 643 6.54 38.46 60.24
CA SER A 643 7.55 39.45 60.71
C SER A 643 8.93 39.03 61.26
N LEU A 644 9.96 39.48 60.53
CA LEU A 644 11.23 40.16 60.92
C LEU A 644 12.37 39.46 61.71
N ASN A 645 13.59 39.85 61.27
CA ASN A 645 14.97 39.73 61.84
C ASN A 645 15.71 38.42 61.50
N GLY A 646 16.96 38.39 61.00
CA GLY A 646 18.06 39.36 61.00
C GLY A 646 19.19 38.85 61.91
N GLY A 647 20.33 38.40 61.37
CA GLY A 647 21.51 38.06 62.18
C GLY A 647 22.59 37.22 61.48
N SER A 648 23.72 37.87 61.16
CA SER A 648 25.01 37.32 60.71
C SER A 648 25.76 36.55 61.81
N SER A 649 26.87 35.88 61.41
CA SER A 649 28.11 35.54 62.15
C SER A 649 28.37 34.02 62.25
N VAL A 650 29.56 33.41 62.14
CA VAL A 650 30.97 33.75 61.86
C VAL A 650 31.70 32.41 61.65
N THR A 651 32.79 32.47 60.88
CA THR A 651 33.83 31.47 60.56
C THR A 651 34.39 30.64 61.71
N HIS A 652 34.92 29.45 61.41
CA HIS A 652 36.16 28.93 62.03
C HIS A 652 36.97 28.08 61.03
N ASP A 653 38.23 28.48 60.95
CA ASP A 653 39.32 28.04 60.09
C ASP A 653 40.18 27.03 60.87
N TYR A 654 40.74 26.00 60.23
CA TYR A 654 41.96 25.35 60.71
C TYR A 654 42.70 24.69 59.54
N SER A 655 43.81 25.34 59.18
CA SER A 655 44.84 24.92 58.26
C SER A 655 45.80 23.93 58.92
N ASN A 656 46.41 23.05 58.11
CA ASN A 656 47.74 22.54 58.41
C ASN A 656 48.51 22.24 57.11
N HIS A 657 49.67 22.87 56.98
CA HIS A 657 50.63 22.75 55.89
C HIS A 657 51.51 21.52 56.04
N TYR A 658 51.85 20.84 54.94
CA TYR A 658 53.20 20.31 54.71
C TYR A 658 53.50 20.28 53.21
N SER A 659 54.56 21.01 52.84
CA SER A 659 55.12 21.09 51.50
C SER A 659 56.06 19.90 51.24
N ASN A 660 56.03 19.32 50.04
CA ASN A 660 57.26 18.85 49.40
C ASN A 660 57.12 18.72 47.86
N HIS A 661 58.15 19.20 47.18
CA HIS A 661 58.29 19.34 45.73
C HIS A 661 58.65 18.02 45.03
N HIS A 662 58.27 17.96 43.74
CA HIS A 662 58.80 17.15 42.64
C HIS A 662 58.31 15.70 42.49
N ASN A 663 57.36 15.50 41.57
CA ASN A 663 57.68 14.88 40.27
C ASN A 663 56.57 15.15 39.25
N GLN A 664 56.94 15.78 38.14
CA GLN A 664 56.09 15.95 36.96
C GLN A 664 55.99 14.62 36.22
N HIS A 665 54.87 13.91 36.38
CA HIS A 665 54.38 12.94 35.41
C HIS A 665 52.85 12.94 35.41
N GLY A 666 52.27 13.42 34.29
CA GLY A 666 50.93 13.09 33.82
C GLY A 666 49.75 13.37 34.75
N GLN A 667 49.34 14.64 34.90
CA GLN A 667 47.96 14.92 35.32
C GLN A 667 47.01 14.62 34.15
N ARG A 668 46.35 13.46 34.19
CA ARG A 668 45.01 13.33 33.60
C ARG A 668 44.11 14.29 34.38
N SER A 669 43.49 15.26 33.72
CA SER A 669 42.51 16.14 34.38
C SER A 669 41.34 15.28 34.87
N ASN A 670 41.14 15.22 36.19
CA ASN A 670 39.96 14.64 36.84
C ASN A 670 38.72 15.56 36.66
N ASN A 671 38.36 15.92 35.43
CA ASN A 671 37.11 16.66 35.20
C ASN A 671 35.94 15.68 35.30
N THR A 672 35.15 15.78 36.37
CA THR A 672 33.89 15.04 36.54
C THR A 672 32.98 15.26 35.33
N ARG A 673 32.70 14.20 34.56
CA ARG A 673 31.74 14.20 33.46
C ARG A 673 30.38 13.75 33.97
N PHE A 674 29.35 14.43 33.49
CA PHE A 674 27.96 14.14 33.82
C PHE A 674 27.15 13.91 32.54
N MET A 675 25.97 13.35 32.70
CA MET A 675 24.89 13.42 31.71
C MET A 675 23.56 13.60 32.45
N TYR A 676 22.55 14.09 31.74
CA TYR A 676 21.16 13.95 32.15
C TYR A 676 20.46 12.88 31.31
N LEU A 677 19.70 12.01 31.99
CA LEU A 677 18.69 11.18 31.35
C LEU A 677 17.31 11.63 31.83
N PHE A 678 16.53 12.19 30.92
CA PHE A 678 15.10 12.37 31.09
C PHE A 678 14.36 11.10 30.71
N ASN A 679 13.26 10.82 31.38
CA ASN A 679 12.43 9.66 31.10
C ASN A 679 10.95 9.98 31.28
N CYS A 680 10.09 9.40 30.45
CA CYS A 680 8.64 9.57 30.55
C CYS A 680 7.84 8.35 30.09
N HIS A 681 6.58 8.30 30.52
CA HIS A 681 5.55 7.41 29.98
C HIS A 681 4.26 8.24 29.87
N LEU A 682 4.00 8.77 28.67
CA LEU A 682 2.90 9.70 28.44
C LEU A 682 1.55 9.01 28.56
N TYR A 683 0.49 9.76 28.83
CA TYR A 683 -0.84 9.18 29.02
C TYR A 683 -1.33 8.39 27.79
N TYR A 684 -1.66 7.11 27.99
CA TYR A 684 -1.90 6.14 26.91
C TYR A 684 -3.28 6.22 26.24
N PHE A 685 -4.25 6.89 26.86
CA PHE A 685 -5.66 6.82 26.45
C PHE A 685 -6.25 8.20 26.12
N PRO A 686 -7.09 8.35 25.07
CA PRO A 686 -7.30 7.39 23.99
C PRO A 686 -6.05 7.22 23.12
N TYR A 687 -5.99 6.13 22.34
CA TYR A 687 -4.93 5.90 21.37
C TYR A 687 -5.42 6.27 19.97
N GLN A 688 -5.02 7.46 19.50
CA GLN A 688 -5.52 8.09 18.29
C GLN A 688 -5.26 7.29 16.99
N PRO A 689 -4.12 6.57 16.83
CA PRO A 689 -3.92 5.68 15.67
C PRO A 689 -5.05 4.65 15.51
N PHE A 690 -5.52 4.05 16.61
CA PHE A 690 -6.64 3.11 16.59
C PHE A 690 -7.95 3.79 16.18
N GLN A 691 -8.17 5.03 16.62
CA GLN A 691 -9.36 5.80 16.23
C GLN A 691 -9.40 6.09 14.73
N LEU A 692 -8.25 6.36 14.10
CA LEU A 692 -8.12 6.58 12.65
C LEU A 692 -8.25 5.27 11.85
N LEU A 693 -7.64 4.19 12.34
CA LEU A 693 -7.66 2.86 11.71
C LEU A 693 -8.96 2.10 11.91
N LYS A 694 -9.93 2.70 12.62
CA LYS A 694 -11.21 2.08 12.99
C LYS A 694 -11.04 0.79 13.80
N ILE A 695 -9.98 0.73 14.60
CA ILE A 695 -9.71 -0.37 15.53
C ILE A 695 -10.43 -0.04 16.86
N PRO A 696 -11.41 -0.85 17.30
CA PRO A 696 -12.15 -0.57 18.53
C PRO A 696 -11.23 -0.56 19.76
N TYR A 697 -11.27 0.50 20.55
CA TYR A 697 -10.54 0.62 21.81
C TYR A 697 -11.40 1.27 22.90
N SER A 698 -11.98 0.43 23.76
CA SER A 698 -13.01 0.84 24.71
C SER A 698 -14.20 1.52 23.99
N THR A 699 -14.82 2.54 24.60
CA THR A 699 -15.98 3.28 24.07
C THR A 699 -15.59 4.54 23.30
N GLN A 700 -14.35 4.66 22.84
CA GLN A 700 -13.86 5.88 22.19
C GLN A 700 -14.40 6.00 20.75
N PRO A 701 -14.80 7.21 20.31
CA PRO A 701 -15.28 7.41 18.94
C PRO A 701 -14.13 7.26 17.94
N PHE A 702 -14.48 6.89 16.71
CA PHE A 702 -13.52 6.93 15.60
C PHE A 702 -13.32 8.36 15.09
N LEU A 703 -12.15 8.61 14.50
CA LEU A 703 -11.78 9.89 13.89
C LEU A 703 -11.57 9.70 12.40
N ASP A 704 -11.83 10.74 11.61
CA ASP A 704 -11.75 10.69 10.15
C ASP A 704 -10.63 11.57 9.59
N THR A 705 -10.13 12.54 10.36
CA THR A 705 -9.14 13.52 9.88
C THR A 705 -7.86 13.54 10.72
N ALA A 706 -6.76 13.97 10.08
CA ALA A 706 -5.47 14.16 10.75
C ALA A 706 -5.57 15.24 11.84
N GLU A 707 -6.33 16.30 11.58
CA GLU A 707 -6.52 17.44 12.46
C GLU A 707 -7.22 17.04 13.76
N GLU A 708 -8.29 16.25 13.67
CA GLU A 708 -8.97 15.68 14.84
C GLU A 708 -8.05 14.78 15.66
N ALA A 709 -7.26 13.93 15.00
CA ALA A 709 -6.32 13.05 15.67
C ALA A 709 -5.23 13.84 16.40
N VAL A 710 -4.66 14.87 15.78
CA VAL A 710 -3.67 15.75 16.41
C VAL A 710 -4.26 16.50 17.60
N GLN A 711 -5.49 17.02 17.47
CA GLN A 711 -6.17 17.73 18.55
C GLN A 711 -6.46 16.81 19.75
N SER A 712 -7.04 15.63 19.49
CA SER A 712 -7.27 14.59 20.51
C SER A 712 -5.97 14.17 21.20
N CYS A 713 -4.87 14.04 20.47
CA CYS A 713 -3.58 13.70 21.05
C CYS A 713 -3.06 14.80 22.00
N LYS A 714 -3.16 16.08 21.61
CA LYS A 714 -2.77 17.22 22.45
C LYS A 714 -3.59 17.28 23.74
N GLU A 715 -4.89 17.01 23.67
CA GLU A 715 -5.77 16.96 24.84
C GLU A 715 -5.41 15.81 25.78
N ALA A 716 -5.02 14.65 25.24
CA ALA A 716 -4.66 13.47 26.03
C ALA A 716 -3.32 13.62 26.75
N ARG A 717 -2.28 14.14 26.07
CA ARG A 717 -0.89 14.08 26.56
C ARG A 717 0.00 15.29 26.24
N GLY A 718 -0.55 16.33 25.61
CA GLY A 718 0.22 17.51 25.19
C GLY A 718 0.81 18.31 26.35
N GLU A 719 0.02 18.58 27.40
CA GLU A 719 0.48 19.34 28.57
C GLU A 719 1.67 18.67 29.28
N GLU A 720 1.67 17.33 29.34
CA GLU A 720 2.76 16.56 29.93
C GLU A 720 4.05 16.66 29.10
N MET A 721 3.95 16.55 27.77
CA MET A 721 5.10 16.76 26.88
C MET A 721 5.66 18.18 27.03
N ASP A 722 4.79 19.18 27.14
CA ASP A 722 5.21 20.56 27.35
C ASP A 722 5.92 20.75 28.70
N MET A 723 5.47 20.09 29.76
CA MET A 723 6.14 20.11 31.08
C MET A 723 7.54 19.48 31.02
N ILE A 724 7.67 18.31 30.39
CA ILE A 724 8.95 17.62 30.21
C ILE A 724 9.91 18.51 29.43
N LEU A 725 9.44 19.09 28.32
CA LEU A 725 10.27 19.91 27.46
C LEU A 725 10.74 21.18 28.16
N ARG A 726 9.87 21.84 28.94
CA ARG A 726 10.25 23.03 29.72
C ARG A 726 11.37 22.72 30.70
N GLU A 727 11.23 21.68 31.52
CA GLU A 727 12.27 21.30 32.48
C GLU A 727 13.58 20.87 31.79
N LEU A 728 13.47 20.17 30.66
CA LEU A 728 14.63 19.79 29.85
C LEU A 728 15.38 21.02 29.34
N GLN A 729 14.67 22.03 28.82
CA GLN A 729 15.25 23.28 28.35
C GLN A 729 15.88 24.09 29.49
N GLU A 730 15.21 24.21 30.63
CA GLU A 730 15.76 24.87 31.82
C GLU A 730 17.06 24.18 32.29
N THR A 731 17.07 22.85 32.29
CA THR A 731 18.28 22.06 32.60
C THR A 731 19.38 22.30 31.57
N ALA A 732 19.02 22.36 30.29
CA ALA A 732 19.96 22.63 29.20
C ALA A 732 20.61 24.01 29.35
N ASP A 733 19.83 25.03 29.73
CA ASP A 733 20.32 26.40 29.93
C ASP A 733 21.22 26.52 31.17
N GLN A 734 20.88 25.79 32.24
CA GLN A 734 21.68 25.76 33.48
C GLN A 734 23.00 24.98 33.31
N GLU A 735 23.01 23.93 32.49
CA GLU A 735 24.16 23.05 32.27
C GLU A 735 24.48 22.88 30.77
N PRO A 736 25.05 23.91 30.13
CA PRO A 736 25.28 23.95 28.68
C PRO A 736 26.27 22.89 28.17
N ASP A 737 27.20 22.45 29.02
CA ASP A 737 28.26 21.50 28.65
C ASP A 737 27.93 20.04 29.01
N VAL A 738 26.75 19.78 29.58
CA VAL A 738 26.34 18.43 30.01
C VAL A 738 25.40 17.79 28.99
N PRO A 739 25.74 16.62 28.40
CA PRO A 739 24.86 15.93 27.47
C PRO A 739 23.49 15.58 28.08
N ILE A 740 22.42 15.79 27.31
CA ILE A 740 21.04 15.53 27.72
C ILE A 740 20.37 14.56 26.75
N PHE A 741 19.75 13.52 27.30
CA PHE A 741 18.98 12.52 26.58
C PHE A 741 17.58 12.40 27.15
N LEU A 742 16.62 11.95 26.34
CA LEU A 742 15.25 11.65 26.73
C LEU A 742 14.88 10.27 26.21
N THR A 743 14.50 9.37 27.10
CA THR A 743 13.86 8.08 26.77
C THR A 743 12.38 8.13 27.10
N GLY A 744 11.59 7.27 26.51
CA GLY A 744 10.19 7.17 26.90
C GLY A 744 9.35 6.37 25.95
N ASP A 745 8.19 6.00 26.46
CA ASP A 745 7.05 5.54 25.69
C ASP A 745 6.06 6.70 25.62
N PHE A 746 5.86 7.21 24.40
CA PHE A 746 5.07 8.41 24.17
C PHE A 746 3.59 8.08 23.98
N ASN A 747 3.22 6.81 23.87
CA ASN A 747 1.87 6.40 23.48
C ASN A 747 1.34 7.16 22.24
N GLU A 748 2.26 7.57 21.38
CA GLU A 748 2.04 8.37 20.18
C GLU A 748 3.12 7.98 19.17
N PRO A 749 2.77 7.69 17.91
CA PRO A 749 3.77 7.39 16.88
C PRO A 749 4.64 8.61 16.53
N SER A 750 5.75 8.38 15.85
CA SER A 750 6.52 9.49 15.28
C SER A 750 5.77 10.14 14.11
N HIS A 751 5.81 11.48 14.05
CA HIS A 751 5.36 12.23 12.86
C HIS A 751 6.11 11.85 11.57
N LEU A 752 7.28 11.20 11.68
CA LEU A 752 8.05 10.71 10.53
C LEU A 752 7.57 9.34 10.02
N ASP A 753 6.89 8.58 10.87
CA ASP A 753 6.42 7.24 10.56
C ASP A 753 5.01 7.28 9.92
N TRP A 754 4.33 8.44 10.04
CA TRP A 754 3.05 8.79 9.43
C TRP A 754 3.20 9.88 8.36
N SER A 755 4.12 9.64 7.42
CA SER A 755 4.53 10.57 6.37
C SER A 755 3.79 10.35 5.03
N PRO A 756 3.88 11.30 4.09
CA PRO A 756 3.39 11.11 2.71
C PRO A 756 3.88 9.82 2.06
N LEU A 757 5.15 9.49 2.27
CA LEU A 757 5.77 8.30 1.71
C LEU A 757 5.22 7.02 2.34
N ALA A 758 4.90 7.03 3.65
CA ALA A 758 4.27 5.89 4.32
C ALA A 758 2.84 5.64 3.81
N VAL A 759 2.09 6.70 3.48
CA VAL A 759 0.78 6.59 2.82
C VAL A 759 0.92 6.02 1.41
N MET A 760 1.86 6.55 0.61
CA MET A 760 2.15 6.01 -0.74
C MET A 760 2.56 4.54 -0.69
N ALA A 761 3.27 4.12 0.36
CA ALA A 761 3.62 2.72 0.58
C ALA A 761 2.45 1.82 1.01
N GLY A 762 1.29 2.40 1.35
CA GLY A 762 0.13 1.70 1.89
C GLY A 762 0.33 1.25 3.34
N LEU A 763 1.25 1.88 4.09
CA LEU A 763 1.52 1.56 5.49
C LEU A 763 0.61 2.31 6.45
N GLN A 764 0.21 3.54 6.08
CA GLN A 764 -0.68 4.38 6.88
C GLN A 764 -1.86 4.87 6.02
N PRO A 765 -3.06 5.04 6.59
CA PRO A 765 -4.23 5.49 5.85
C PRO A 765 -4.16 6.98 5.50
N LEU A 766 -3.43 7.77 6.28
CA LEU A 766 -3.25 9.21 6.09
C LEU A 766 -1.97 9.74 6.73
N GLN A 767 -1.55 10.92 6.31
CA GLN A 767 -0.43 11.64 6.94
C GLN A 767 -0.90 12.27 8.27
N VAL A 768 -0.12 12.08 9.34
CA VAL A 768 -0.40 12.72 10.63
C VAL A 768 0.87 13.32 11.21
N LYS A 769 0.82 14.62 11.52
CA LYS A 769 1.89 15.33 12.22
C LYS A 769 1.73 15.17 13.73
N TRP A 770 2.07 14.00 14.23
CA TRP A 770 1.97 13.66 15.64
C TRP A 770 2.73 14.66 16.54
N PRO A 771 2.05 15.29 17.52
CA PRO A 771 2.53 16.52 18.15
C PRO A 771 3.73 16.32 19.08
N SER A 772 3.84 15.21 19.80
CA SER A 772 4.87 15.01 20.83
C SER A 772 6.26 14.94 20.20
N THR A 773 6.43 14.07 19.20
CA THR A 773 7.71 13.94 18.50
C THR A 773 8.04 15.19 17.67
N GLU A 774 7.05 15.86 17.07
CA GLU A 774 7.26 17.08 16.30
C GLU A 774 7.80 18.23 17.18
N THR A 775 7.23 18.38 18.38
CA THR A 775 7.66 19.39 19.36
C THR A 775 9.11 19.20 19.79
N LEU A 776 9.55 17.96 20.04
CA LEU A 776 10.95 17.69 20.38
C LEU A 776 11.92 18.01 19.23
N TYR A 777 11.55 17.68 17.99
CA TYR A 777 12.35 18.01 16.82
C TYR A 777 12.50 19.53 16.64
N LYS A 778 11.41 20.29 16.85
CA LYS A 778 11.42 21.77 16.84
C LYS A 778 12.30 22.34 17.94
N ALA A 779 12.35 21.69 19.11
CA ALA A 779 13.18 22.09 20.23
C ALA A 779 14.67 21.71 20.10
N GLY A 780 15.07 21.01 19.03
CA GLY A 780 16.48 20.71 18.76
C GLY A 780 16.91 19.28 19.10
N LEU A 781 16.00 18.44 19.60
CA LEU A 781 16.32 17.05 19.89
C LEU A 781 16.44 16.21 18.62
N VAL A 782 17.29 15.20 18.68
CA VAL A 782 17.60 14.26 17.60
C VAL A 782 17.11 12.88 18.00
N ASP A 783 16.24 12.28 17.19
CA ASP A 783 15.84 10.86 17.34
C ASP A 783 17.03 9.97 16.97
N LEU A 784 17.60 9.29 17.97
CA LEU A 784 18.82 8.48 17.78
C LEU A 784 18.58 7.19 16.99
N TRP A 785 17.34 6.70 16.89
CA TRP A 785 17.00 5.59 15.99
C TRP A 785 17.14 6.02 14.54
N ARG A 786 16.59 7.20 14.23
CA ARG A 786 16.54 7.77 12.88
C ARG A 786 17.87 8.43 12.47
N ALA A 787 18.66 8.92 13.41
CA ALA A 787 20.01 9.44 13.13
C ALA A 787 21.03 8.36 12.73
N PHE A 788 20.67 7.08 12.83
CA PHE A 788 21.52 5.98 12.43
C PHE A 788 21.76 5.97 10.92
N SER A 789 23.00 6.20 10.51
CA SER A 789 23.45 5.88 9.16
C SER A 789 24.15 4.52 9.17
N GLY A 790 23.43 3.43 8.87
CA GLY A 790 24.07 2.14 8.63
C GLY A 790 25.06 2.27 7.47
N ASN A 791 26.19 1.56 7.49
CA ASN A 791 26.99 1.46 6.27
C ASN A 791 26.16 0.75 5.21
N SER A 792 25.74 1.48 4.17
CA SER A 792 25.57 0.89 2.84
C SER A 792 26.85 0.11 2.52
N ALA A 793 26.68 -1.09 1.98
CA ALA A 793 27.71 -2.11 1.80
C ALA A 793 29.10 -1.59 1.37
N SER A 794 30.13 -2.18 1.98
CA SER A 794 31.57 -2.13 1.65
C SER A 794 31.97 -1.41 0.35
N ALA A 795 32.33 -0.13 0.45
CA ALA A 795 33.27 0.48 -0.49
C ALA A 795 34.68 0.14 0.00
N THR A 796 35.38 -0.75 -0.70
CA THR A 796 36.82 -0.97 -0.53
C THR A 796 37.55 0.37 -0.64
N SER A 797 38.28 0.75 0.42
CA SER A 797 39.09 1.96 0.46
C SER A 797 40.11 1.97 -0.69
N PRO A 798 40.24 3.05 -1.47
CA PRO A 798 41.40 3.21 -2.34
C PRO A 798 42.61 3.53 -1.47
N GLN A 799 43.62 2.66 -1.51
CA GLN A 799 44.93 2.98 -0.98
C GLN A 799 45.51 4.20 -1.70
N SER A 800 46.10 5.08 -0.89
CA SER A 800 46.83 6.28 -1.28
C SER A 800 47.90 6.04 -2.35
N ALA A 801 47.90 6.84 -3.41
CA ALA A 801 49.08 7.06 -4.25
C ALA A 801 49.29 8.56 -4.46
N HIS A 802 50.46 9.03 -4.03
CA HIS A 802 50.95 10.41 -4.17
C HIS A 802 51.14 10.84 -5.64
N PRO A 803 51.13 12.15 -5.94
CA PRO A 803 51.25 12.64 -7.30
C PRO A 803 52.73 12.85 -7.68
N HIS A 804 53.11 12.36 -8.86
CA HIS A 804 54.23 12.94 -9.61
C HIS A 804 53.79 13.23 -11.04
N ALA A 805 53.97 14.49 -11.42
CA ALA A 805 53.83 15.01 -12.76
C ALA A 805 54.87 14.40 -13.71
N HIS A 806 54.53 14.27 -15.00
CA HIS A 806 55.24 14.93 -16.11
C HIS A 806 54.70 14.49 -17.49
N THR A 807 54.18 15.49 -18.21
CA THR A 807 54.38 15.85 -19.63
C THR A 807 54.32 14.82 -20.78
N SER A 808 53.47 15.21 -21.75
CA SER A 808 53.70 15.31 -23.21
C SER A 808 53.44 14.11 -24.12
N GLY A 809 52.73 14.39 -25.24
CA GLY A 809 52.87 13.61 -26.47
C GLY A 809 51.58 13.41 -27.28
N SER A 810 51.34 14.29 -28.25
CA SER A 810 50.32 14.26 -29.31
C SER A 810 50.36 13.01 -30.22
N VAL A 811 49.24 12.70 -30.92
CA VAL A 811 49.10 12.68 -32.41
C VAL A 811 47.92 11.78 -32.90
N SER A 812 47.02 12.45 -33.64
CA SER A 812 46.05 12.09 -34.73
C SER A 812 45.52 10.67 -35.07
N LEU A 813 44.20 10.66 -35.35
CA LEU A 813 43.33 9.86 -36.27
C LEU A 813 43.92 9.58 -37.69
N PRO A 814 43.35 8.75 -38.63
CA PRO A 814 41.91 8.43 -38.85
C PRO A 814 41.50 7.05 -39.48
N SER A 815 40.19 6.91 -39.74
CA SER A 815 39.49 6.31 -40.91
C SER A 815 38.81 4.91 -40.86
N ALA A 816 37.51 4.97 -41.19
CA ALA A 816 36.44 4.04 -41.59
C ALA A 816 36.73 2.72 -42.34
N THR A 817 35.87 1.70 -42.13
CA THR A 817 35.00 1.00 -43.13
C THR A 817 34.23 -0.19 -42.50
N SER A 818 33.03 -0.50 -43.03
CA SER A 818 31.98 -1.41 -42.51
C SER A 818 32.08 -2.89 -43.02
N PRO A 819 31.04 -3.75 -42.85
CA PRO A 819 30.86 -4.96 -41.99
C PRO A 819 31.19 -6.31 -42.72
N PRO A 820 30.98 -7.59 -42.25
CA PRO A 820 29.89 -8.13 -41.39
C PRO A 820 30.15 -9.38 -40.47
N LEU A 821 29.09 -9.76 -39.72
CA LEU A 821 28.70 -11.10 -39.19
C LEU A 821 29.67 -11.92 -38.29
N SER A 822 29.34 -12.05 -36.99
CA SER A 822 28.87 -13.30 -36.33
C SER A 822 29.23 -13.41 -34.83
N SER A 823 28.21 -13.86 -34.06
CA SER A 823 28.24 -14.64 -32.81
C SER A 823 29.03 -14.20 -31.55
N SER A 824 28.23 -14.03 -30.50
CA SER A 824 28.40 -14.49 -29.11
C SER A 824 29.21 -13.66 -28.10
N SER A 825 28.62 -13.62 -26.89
CA SER A 825 29.19 -13.31 -25.56
C SER A 825 29.61 -11.87 -25.25
N ASN A 826 28.70 -11.08 -24.69
CA ASN A 826 28.61 -10.91 -23.23
C ASN A 826 27.52 -9.88 -22.88
N VAL A 827 26.63 -10.33 -22.00
CA VAL A 827 25.48 -9.60 -21.47
C VAL A 827 25.97 -8.46 -20.61
N PHE A 828 25.51 -7.24 -20.92
CA PHE A 828 25.69 -6.07 -20.10
C PHE A 828 25.01 -6.28 -18.74
N THR A 829 25.81 -6.31 -17.69
CA THR A 829 25.40 -5.88 -16.35
C THR A 829 25.05 -4.40 -16.43
N ASN A 830 23.76 -4.06 -16.42
CA ASN A 830 23.34 -2.70 -16.06
C ASN A 830 23.55 -2.54 -14.54
N GLY A 831 24.81 -2.38 -14.18
CA GLY A 831 25.17 -1.63 -12.99
C GLY A 831 24.97 -0.16 -13.32
N THR A 832 23.83 0.41 -12.92
CA THR A 832 23.87 1.78 -12.46
C THR A 832 24.91 1.80 -11.33
N SER A 833 26.06 2.42 -11.58
CA SER A 833 26.85 2.95 -10.46
C SER A 833 25.88 3.68 -9.55
N PRO A 834 25.94 3.51 -8.21
CA PRO A 834 25.13 4.33 -7.35
C PRO A 834 25.60 5.77 -7.57
N LEU A 835 24.87 6.52 -8.39
CA LEU A 835 24.71 7.95 -8.14
C LEU A 835 24.38 8.00 -6.65
N MET A 836 25.27 8.59 -5.87
CA MET A 836 25.01 8.82 -4.46
C MET A 836 23.64 9.49 -4.39
N LEU A 837 22.63 8.73 -3.94
CA LEU A 837 21.31 9.28 -3.65
C LEU A 837 21.55 10.52 -2.78
N ASP A 838 20.77 11.58 -3.01
CA ASP A 838 20.82 12.74 -2.13
C ASP A 838 20.65 12.23 -0.68
N PRO A 839 21.47 12.68 0.29
CA PRO A 839 21.31 12.32 1.69
C PRO A 839 19.86 12.41 2.20
N ARG A 840 19.07 13.33 1.62
CA ARG A 840 17.63 13.45 1.83
C ARG A 840 16.85 12.22 1.38
N ASP A 841 17.05 11.78 0.15
CA ASP A 841 16.35 10.61 -0.41
C ASP A 841 16.72 9.35 0.37
N HIS A 842 18.00 9.21 0.76
CA HIS A 842 18.41 8.11 1.61
C HIS A 842 17.70 8.11 2.97
N ALA A 843 17.55 9.28 3.60
CA ALA A 843 16.84 9.41 4.86
C ALA A 843 15.33 9.14 4.73
N GLU A 844 14.72 9.51 3.61
CA GLU A 844 13.32 9.16 3.29
C GLU A 844 13.11 7.66 3.14
N LEU A 845 13.99 6.97 2.40
CA LEU A 845 13.90 5.52 2.19
C LEU A 845 13.98 4.77 3.53
N GLN A 846 14.88 5.19 4.43
CA GLN A 846 15.03 4.58 5.75
C GLN A 846 13.75 4.64 6.61
N LEU A 847 12.82 5.57 6.35
CA LEU A 847 11.54 5.63 7.06
C LEU A 847 10.76 4.33 6.92
N ILE A 848 10.79 3.74 5.72
CA ILE A 848 10.12 2.49 5.37
C ILE A 848 11.03 1.28 5.58
N GLU A 849 12.32 1.38 5.21
CA GLU A 849 13.26 0.26 5.30
C GLU A 849 13.50 -0.19 6.75
N ARG A 850 13.49 0.77 7.67
CA ARG A 850 13.83 0.57 9.07
C ARG A 850 12.82 1.27 9.99
N PRO A 851 11.56 0.80 10.04
CA PRO A 851 10.49 1.50 10.74
C PRO A 851 10.71 1.54 12.26
N GLY A 852 11.48 0.59 12.82
CA GLY A 852 11.77 0.56 14.25
C GLY A 852 10.54 0.28 15.10
N LEU A 853 9.61 -0.53 14.61
CA LEU A 853 8.32 -0.79 15.26
C LEU A 853 8.52 -1.36 16.66
N THR A 854 8.14 -0.63 17.71
CA THR A 854 8.33 -1.05 19.11
C THR A 854 7.07 -1.69 19.66
N TRP A 855 5.90 -1.20 19.26
CA TRP A 855 4.60 -1.73 19.65
C TRP A 855 3.81 -2.23 18.44
N THR A 856 3.03 -3.30 18.54
CA THR A 856 3.08 -4.34 19.58
C THR A 856 4.09 -5.44 19.21
N CYS A 857 4.44 -6.33 20.13
CA CYS A 857 5.10 -7.60 19.81
C CYS A 857 4.21 -8.84 19.98
N LEU A 858 2.92 -8.69 20.27
CA LEU A 858 2.04 -9.80 20.63
C LEU A 858 1.35 -10.50 19.45
N LYS A 859 1.03 -9.77 18.37
CA LYS A 859 0.27 -10.27 17.22
C LYS A 859 1.03 -10.01 15.92
N PRO A 860 0.81 -10.73 14.81
CA PRO A 860 1.42 -10.42 13.51
C PRO A 860 1.11 -9.00 13.01
N GLU A 861 1.98 -8.39 12.18
CA GLU A 861 1.74 -7.05 11.57
C GLU A 861 0.49 -7.00 10.67
N THR A 862 -0.02 -8.16 10.27
CA THR A 862 -1.22 -8.30 9.43
C THR A 862 -2.49 -8.51 10.26
N ASP A 863 -2.41 -8.52 11.59
CA ASP A 863 -3.59 -8.67 12.44
C ASP A 863 -4.46 -7.40 12.38
N PRO A 864 -5.74 -7.50 11.98
CA PRO A 864 -6.60 -6.32 11.81
C PRO A 864 -7.08 -5.72 13.14
N THR A 865 -6.79 -6.37 14.27
CA THR A 865 -7.19 -5.91 15.61
C THR A 865 -6.10 -5.14 16.33
N ASP A 866 -5.00 -4.84 15.64
CA ASP A 866 -3.84 -4.17 16.17
C ASP A 866 -3.14 -3.34 15.08
N HIS A 867 -2.22 -2.48 15.48
CA HIS A 867 -1.39 -1.73 14.53
C HIS A 867 0.02 -1.60 15.06
N TYR A 868 0.98 -1.72 14.16
CA TYR A 868 2.37 -1.63 14.54
C TYR A 868 2.86 -0.20 14.42
N ASP A 869 3.27 0.37 15.54
CA ASP A 869 3.84 1.72 15.62
C ASP A 869 5.16 1.71 16.40
N ARG A 870 5.98 2.73 16.13
CA ARG A 870 7.12 3.05 16.98
C ARG A 870 6.70 4.13 17.95
N ILE A 871 6.59 3.76 19.22
CA ILE A 871 6.17 4.65 20.31
C ILE A 871 7.20 4.75 21.44
N ASP A 872 8.26 3.93 21.40
CA ASP A 872 9.39 4.00 22.33
C ASP A 872 10.59 4.68 21.65
N PHE A 873 11.17 5.67 22.33
CA PHE A 873 12.17 6.56 21.73
C PHE A 873 13.43 6.74 22.58
N ILE A 874 14.52 7.10 21.90
CA ILE A 874 15.70 7.71 22.52
C ILE A 874 16.03 8.98 21.75
N PHE A 875 15.87 10.12 22.39
CA PHE A 875 16.24 11.44 21.88
C PHE A 875 17.51 11.94 22.55
N GLY A 876 18.33 12.68 21.79
CA GLY A 876 19.49 13.39 22.31
C GLY A 876 19.44 14.87 21.92
N LEU A 877 19.77 15.77 22.85
CA LEU A 877 19.90 17.20 22.56
C LEU A 877 21.31 17.50 22.04
N ASP A 878 21.48 17.56 20.72
CA ASP A 878 22.78 17.88 20.10
C ASP A 878 23.07 19.39 20.17
N ARG A 879 24.18 19.75 20.83
CA ARG A 879 24.62 21.14 21.02
C ARG A 879 26.10 21.26 20.70
N GLU A 880 26.56 22.44 20.31
CA GLU A 880 27.99 22.67 20.05
C GLU A 880 28.87 22.44 21.30
N SER A 881 28.36 22.81 22.48
CA SER A 881 29.02 22.64 23.78
C SER A 881 29.00 21.20 24.30
N SER A 882 27.98 20.42 23.93
CA SER A 882 27.81 19.03 24.35
C SER A 882 27.41 18.15 23.15
N PRO A 883 28.30 17.97 22.17
CA PRO A 883 27.95 17.31 20.92
C PRO A 883 27.69 15.82 21.13
N ILE A 884 26.70 15.28 20.42
CA ILE A 884 26.39 13.85 20.46
C ILE A 884 27.03 13.18 19.25
N ALA A 885 27.84 12.14 19.49
CA ALA A 885 28.34 11.26 18.45
C ALA A 885 27.67 9.88 18.56
N LEU A 886 26.87 9.52 17.56
CA LEU A 886 26.25 8.19 17.48
C LEU A 886 27.26 7.20 16.90
N LYS A 887 27.60 6.16 17.67
CA LYS A 887 28.28 4.98 17.12
C LYS A 887 27.28 4.28 16.19
N GLU A 888 27.73 3.62 15.12
CA GLU A 888 26.87 2.97 14.09
C GLU A 888 26.00 1.81 14.63
N VAL A 889 25.34 1.96 15.78
CA VAL A 889 24.52 0.97 16.47
C VAL A 889 23.38 1.71 17.21
N ALA A 890 22.24 1.84 16.53
CA ALA A 890 20.94 1.81 17.17
C ALA A 890 20.37 0.41 16.94
N CYS A 891 19.72 -0.22 17.90
CA CYS A 891 19.16 -1.57 17.74
C CYS A 891 17.89 -1.73 18.55
N LYS A 892 17.04 -2.63 18.07
CA LYS A 892 15.79 -3.00 18.71
C LYS A 892 15.95 -4.38 19.35
N MET A 893 15.39 -4.53 20.53
CA MET A 893 15.50 -5.76 21.31
C MET A 893 14.12 -6.33 21.62
N GLY A 894 13.95 -7.63 21.41
CA GLY A 894 12.70 -8.33 21.63
C GLY A 894 12.86 -9.84 21.48
N GLU A 895 11.76 -10.56 21.23
CA GLU A 895 11.82 -11.98 20.88
C GLU A 895 12.28 -12.22 19.41
N ASP A 896 12.78 -13.41 19.10
CA ASP A 896 13.36 -13.79 17.79
C ASP A 896 12.32 -13.76 16.65
N ILE A 897 11.09 -14.22 16.93
CA ILE A 897 10.09 -14.40 15.89
C ILE A 897 8.97 -13.38 16.07
N GLY A 898 9.15 -12.20 15.47
CA GLY A 898 7.99 -11.55 14.86
C GLY A 898 7.50 -12.48 13.75
N ARG A 899 6.56 -13.40 14.03
CA ARG A 899 5.88 -14.11 12.94
C ARG A 899 5.16 -13.01 12.18
N VAL A 900 5.72 -12.64 11.02
CA VAL A 900 5.29 -11.54 10.15
C VAL A 900 5.71 -10.11 10.58
N GLY A 901 6.77 -9.92 11.38
CA GLY A 901 7.30 -8.60 11.79
C GLY A 901 8.79 -8.35 11.52
N GLU A 902 9.27 -7.12 11.75
CA GLU A 902 10.70 -6.73 11.65
C GLU A 902 11.59 -7.55 12.60
N LYS A 903 12.73 -8.06 12.11
CA LYS A 903 13.70 -8.77 12.95
C LYS A 903 14.29 -7.84 14.00
N ASN A 904 14.45 -8.33 15.21
CA ASN A 904 15.20 -7.64 16.25
C ASN A 904 16.69 -7.91 16.08
N GLU A 905 17.53 -6.88 16.13
CA GLU A 905 18.98 -7.06 16.09
C GLU A 905 19.53 -7.66 17.39
N LYS A 906 18.79 -7.52 18.51
CA LYS A 906 19.05 -8.21 19.77
C LYS A 906 17.86 -9.05 20.21
N ILE A 907 18.13 -10.25 20.70
CA ILE A 907 17.11 -11.22 21.05
C ILE A 907 17.23 -11.59 22.53
N CYS A 908 16.10 -11.61 23.25
CA CYS A 908 15.99 -12.19 24.59
C CYS A 908 14.73 -13.06 24.66
N ARG A 909 14.86 -14.25 25.26
CA ARG A 909 13.81 -15.28 25.31
C ARG A 909 13.65 -15.82 26.73
N PRO A 910 12.42 -16.01 27.21
CA PRO A 910 11.18 -15.39 26.70
C PRO A 910 11.24 -13.87 26.84
N TRP A 911 10.58 -13.13 25.95
CA TRP A 911 10.53 -11.67 26.06
C TRP A 911 9.49 -11.25 27.11
N PRO A 912 9.79 -10.34 28.07
CA PRO A 912 8.93 -10.08 29.22
C PRO A 912 7.90 -8.95 29.03
N SER A 913 7.88 -8.28 27.88
CA SER A 913 7.06 -7.08 27.62
C SER A 913 6.24 -7.24 26.32
N ASP A 914 5.18 -6.47 26.16
CA ASP A 914 4.44 -6.30 24.91
C ASP A 914 5.06 -5.23 23.98
N HIS A 915 6.07 -4.51 24.48
CA HIS A 915 6.90 -3.58 23.72
C HIS A 915 8.29 -4.15 23.47
N ARG A 916 8.88 -3.81 22.33
CA ARG A 916 10.32 -4.00 22.09
C ARG A 916 11.09 -2.81 22.66
N ALA A 917 12.27 -3.08 23.22
CA ALA A 917 13.14 -2.03 23.70
C ALA A 917 13.98 -1.42 22.55
N VAL A 918 14.31 -0.13 22.69
CA VAL A 918 15.23 0.58 21.79
C VAL A 918 16.54 0.83 22.52
N ILE A 919 17.67 0.67 21.83
CA ILE A 919 19.01 0.86 22.38
C ILE A 919 19.83 1.70 21.41
N ALA A 920 20.49 2.75 21.91
CA ALA A 920 21.42 3.58 21.14
C ALA A 920 22.80 3.59 21.80
N THR A 921 23.85 3.50 20.98
CA THR A 921 25.25 3.59 21.46
C THR A 921 25.83 4.94 21.08
N VAL A 922 26.17 5.76 22.07
CA VAL A 922 26.71 7.11 21.89
C VAL A 922 28.13 7.21 22.44
N LEU A 923 28.88 8.19 21.93
CA LEU A 923 30.20 8.60 22.39
C LEU A 923 30.11 10.02 22.93
N LEU A 924 30.59 10.22 24.17
CA LEU A 924 30.55 11.49 24.91
C LEU A 924 31.95 11.99 25.33
#